data_AF-A0A2N2JUZ3-F1
#
_entry.id   AF-A0A2N2JUZ3-F1
#
_cell.length_a   1.000
_cell.length_b   1.000
_cell.length_c   1.000
_cell.angle_alpha   90.00
_cell.angle_beta   90.00
_cell.angle_gamma   90.00
#
_symmetry.space_group_name_H-M   'P 1'
#
loop_
_entity.id
_entity.type
_entity.pdbx_description
1 polymer ?
#
loop_
_entity_poly.entity_id
_entity_poly.type
_entity_poly.pdbx_seq_one_letter_code
_entity_poly.pdbx_strand_id
1 'polypeptide(L)'
;MTVSQHGYLFEASWEVCNKGGGIYTVITSKLREALAVYGDRYFLLGPDLKTNLEFEETDESCWATIREGTAIQELPCRFGRWKIPGEPKVILVGFGKKYNKDQLLFRIWEDYGVDSIAGGWDYVEPAMFSYACGEVITTIYNLLVRPHGEPAVAQFHEWMCGAGLLALKKKAPEIATVFTTHATILGRCLAGAGMDIYAGMEHIAPQREAGAHNIAAKYSMEATAAREADCLTTVSEITATEVKNFLGRCPDVIAPNGLDLERVPDLTENREPAQKSREKLLAAAGRFLRKDFPANTKIIIISGRYEFRNKGMDVFLKALGRLDKEIAENQTVLAFLFVIGGYTDLIPSLQGDDSKREAGNPPIATHRLHNEASDPILQTCDRVGLKNLPRNRVHVIFSPAYLNGHDGLINMTYYEALSGCDLGVFPSYYEPWGYTPLESAAYGVPTVTTDQAGFGLWVQHTAGADGGVILLNRKGQPIRLIENHLHDIFVDFMRWEDAELARRRKKARAIALKANWRDFFQSYLLAYQKALLAAENRSKKLVLSDERAEIKFTFAGTASTQPHFRTFTAVATLPVGISRLRELAYNLWWTWRPKALDLYASLDPKIWSQMNNNPIMMLETLSPERLLEASKNQSYMHLYEQVMKQFDDYMNDREPPKNFKFIPNIKGSSPIAYFSAEYGLHESLPIYSGGLGTLSGDHLKTASDLNLPLVGIGLLYKNGYFKQAIDKDGLQVAEYPESDFSNMPMQIVRDDRGNEVQISLELPGRTLYANIWEVKVGRVSLYLLDSDVPSNTPQDRRITSRLYSADQRTRIEQEI
;
A
#
# COMPACT_ATOMS: atom_id res chain seq x y z
N MET A 1 -23.11 -31.32 -23.25
CA MET A 1 -22.23 -30.20 -22.84
C MET A 1 -23.11 -29.17 -22.16
N THR A 2 -23.20 -29.22 -20.83
CA THR A 2 -23.93 -28.24 -20.02
C THR A 2 -23.16 -26.93 -20.05
N VAL A 3 -23.76 -25.88 -20.62
CA VAL A 3 -23.23 -24.51 -20.58
C VAL A 3 -23.04 -24.13 -19.10
N SER A 4 -21.78 -23.94 -18.68
CA SER A 4 -21.45 -23.59 -17.30
C SER A 4 -22.07 -22.25 -16.93
N GLN A 5 -22.99 -22.25 -15.97
CA GLN A 5 -23.66 -21.06 -15.43
C GLN A 5 -22.72 -20.07 -14.72
N HIS A 6 -21.43 -20.40 -14.55
CA HIS A 6 -20.56 -19.74 -13.57
C HIS A 6 -19.60 -18.69 -14.17
N GLY A 7 -19.59 -18.49 -15.49
CA GLY A 7 -18.75 -17.47 -16.15
C GLY A 7 -17.25 -17.79 -16.15
N TYR A 8 -16.42 -16.77 -15.98
CA TYR A 8 -14.95 -16.85 -15.92
C TYR A 8 -14.42 -16.58 -14.51
N LEU A 9 -13.36 -17.30 -14.13
CA LEU A 9 -12.64 -17.09 -12.87
C LEU A 9 -11.18 -16.76 -13.15
N PHE A 10 -10.73 -15.62 -12.63
CA PHE A 10 -9.33 -15.21 -12.58
C PHE A 10 -8.86 -15.27 -11.13
N GLU A 11 -7.73 -15.92 -10.86
CA GLU A 11 -7.18 -16.03 -9.51
C GLU A 11 -5.70 -15.63 -9.53
N ALA A 12 -5.39 -14.54 -8.82
CA ALA A 12 -4.06 -13.92 -8.80
C ALA A 12 -3.41 -14.10 -7.43
N SER A 13 -2.17 -14.60 -7.43
CA SER A 13 -1.34 -14.71 -6.22
C SER A 13 0.14 -14.66 -6.59
N TRP A 14 0.95 -14.08 -5.70
CA TRP A 14 2.41 -14.13 -5.81
C TRP A 14 2.96 -15.58 -5.78
N GLU A 15 2.18 -16.52 -5.24
CA GLU A 15 2.58 -17.91 -5.05
C GLU A 15 2.19 -18.86 -6.20
N VAL A 16 1.52 -18.37 -7.26
CA VAL A 16 1.24 -19.17 -8.47
C VAL A 16 2.55 -19.48 -9.19
N CYS A 17 2.84 -20.78 -9.41
CA CYS A 17 4.11 -21.27 -9.95
C CYS A 17 5.37 -20.77 -9.19
N ASN A 18 5.21 -20.39 -7.92
CA ASN A 18 6.27 -19.84 -7.09
C ASN A 18 6.04 -20.20 -5.62
N LYS A 19 6.69 -21.28 -5.15
CA LYS A 19 6.47 -21.77 -3.79
C LYS A 19 7.12 -20.87 -2.74
N GLY A 20 6.32 -19.96 -2.16
CA GLY A 20 6.78 -19.01 -1.13
C GLY A 20 6.20 -19.24 0.27
N GLY A 21 5.04 -19.89 0.39
CA GLY A 21 4.32 -20.00 1.65
C GLY A 21 3.13 -20.96 1.60
N GLY A 22 2.11 -20.67 2.42
CA GLY A 22 0.93 -21.51 2.56
C GLY A 22 -0.11 -21.29 1.47
N ILE A 23 -0.06 -20.17 0.74
CA ILE A 23 -1.06 -19.84 -0.30
C ILE A 23 -0.84 -20.74 -1.51
N TYR A 24 0.40 -21.12 -1.80
CA TYR A 24 0.72 -22.19 -2.75
C TYR A 24 -0.10 -23.44 -2.43
N THR A 25 -0.09 -23.90 -1.18
CA THR A 25 -0.86 -25.09 -0.76
C THR A 25 -2.36 -24.88 -0.91
N VAL A 26 -2.88 -23.69 -0.55
CA VAL A 26 -4.30 -23.35 -0.75
C VAL A 26 -4.69 -23.52 -2.20
N ILE A 27 -3.99 -22.84 -3.11
CA ILE A 27 -4.34 -22.80 -4.53
C ILE A 27 -4.21 -24.20 -5.11
N THR A 28 -3.06 -24.86 -4.93
CA THR A 28 -2.77 -26.18 -5.52
C THR A 28 -3.72 -27.28 -5.06
N SER A 29 -4.11 -27.29 -3.78
CA SER A 29 -5.06 -28.28 -3.26
C SER A 29 -6.51 -27.98 -3.63
N LYS A 30 -6.87 -26.71 -3.85
CA LYS A 30 -8.22 -26.27 -4.28
C LYS A 30 -8.48 -26.52 -5.78
N LEU A 31 -7.43 -26.66 -6.59
CA LEU A 31 -7.52 -26.70 -8.07
C LEU A 31 -8.55 -27.66 -8.60
N ARG A 32 -8.67 -28.86 -8.02
CA ARG A 32 -9.59 -29.88 -8.49
C ARG A 32 -11.03 -29.38 -8.50
N GLU A 33 -11.47 -28.74 -7.42
CA GLU A 33 -12.83 -28.23 -7.30
C GLU A 33 -13.04 -26.99 -8.19
N ALA A 34 -12.04 -26.12 -8.28
CA ALA A 34 -12.08 -24.97 -9.18
C ALA A 34 -12.18 -25.40 -10.66
N LEU A 35 -11.40 -26.39 -11.09
CA LEU A 35 -11.44 -26.94 -12.44
C LEU A 35 -12.74 -27.71 -12.71
N ALA A 36 -13.31 -28.38 -11.71
CA ALA A 36 -14.61 -29.05 -11.85
C ALA A 36 -15.75 -28.05 -12.15
N VAL A 37 -15.67 -26.82 -11.60
CA VAL A 37 -16.70 -25.78 -11.81
C VAL A 37 -16.44 -24.93 -13.06
N TYR A 38 -15.20 -24.49 -13.25
CA TYR A 38 -14.87 -23.48 -14.28
C TYR A 38 -14.16 -24.07 -15.51
N GLY A 39 -13.57 -25.26 -15.41
CA GLY A 39 -12.84 -25.92 -16.49
C GLY A 39 -11.82 -25.00 -17.15
N ASP A 40 -11.89 -24.89 -18.47
CA ASP A 40 -10.98 -24.05 -19.28
C ASP A 40 -11.20 -22.53 -19.13
N ARG A 41 -12.22 -22.10 -18.38
CA ARG A 41 -12.52 -20.69 -18.07
C ARG A 41 -11.87 -20.21 -16.76
N TYR A 42 -11.03 -21.04 -16.16
CA TYR A 42 -10.24 -20.72 -14.98
C TYR A 42 -8.81 -20.33 -15.37
N PHE A 43 -8.40 -19.12 -14.98
CA PHE A 43 -7.07 -18.57 -15.27
C PHE A 43 -6.35 -18.20 -13.97
N LEU A 44 -5.15 -18.73 -13.81
CA LEU A 44 -4.25 -18.37 -12.71
C LEU A 44 -3.23 -17.33 -13.17
N LEU A 45 -2.94 -16.34 -12.33
CA LEU A 45 -1.95 -15.31 -12.61
C LEU A 45 -0.86 -15.32 -11.52
N GLY A 46 0.39 -15.40 -11.96
CA GLY A 46 1.59 -15.43 -11.12
C GLY A 46 2.73 -14.57 -11.67
N PRO A 47 3.77 -14.28 -10.87
CA PRO A 47 4.88 -13.45 -11.31
C PRO A 47 5.81 -14.22 -12.26
N ASP A 48 6.24 -13.58 -13.36
CA ASP A 48 7.29 -14.13 -14.23
C ASP A 48 8.68 -13.85 -13.64
N LEU A 49 9.18 -14.81 -12.85
CA LEU A 49 10.48 -14.74 -12.17
C LEU A 49 11.60 -15.39 -12.99
N LYS A 50 11.32 -15.83 -14.22
CA LYS A 50 12.22 -16.60 -15.11
C LYS A 50 12.69 -17.96 -14.58
N THR A 51 12.45 -18.26 -13.31
CA THR A 51 12.89 -19.46 -12.58
C THR A 51 11.72 -20.33 -12.12
N ASN A 52 10.52 -20.12 -12.68
CA ASN A 52 9.32 -20.90 -12.38
C ASN A 52 9.44 -22.34 -12.91
N LEU A 53 10.02 -23.25 -12.11
CA LEU A 53 10.36 -24.62 -12.51
C LEU A 53 9.15 -25.48 -12.91
N GLU A 54 7.98 -25.21 -12.33
CA GLU A 54 6.76 -26.00 -12.55
C GLU A 54 5.88 -25.42 -13.67
N PHE A 55 6.39 -24.54 -14.52
CA PHE A 55 5.60 -23.91 -15.58
C PHE A 55 6.08 -24.35 -16.97
N GLU A 56 5.14 -24.74 -17.83
CA GLU A 56 5.39 -25.09 -19.22
C GLU A 56 4.57 -24.18 -20.14
N GLU A 57 5.22 -23.56 -21.13
CA GLU A 57 4.52 -22.81 -22.18
C GLU A 57 3.82 -23.78 -23.12
N THR A 58 2.59 -23.45 -23.49
CA THR A 58 1.73 -24.29 -24.34
C THR A 58 1.14 -23.45 -25.47
N ASP A 59 0.77 -24.07 -26.58
CA ASP A 59 0.12 -23.43 -27.72
C ASP A 59 -1.37 -23.82 -27.82
N GLU A 60 -2.18 -23.33 -26.87
CA GLU A 60 -3.64 -23.45 -26.89
C GLU A 60 -4.30 -22.32 -27.69
N SER A 61 -5.46 -22.58 -28.28
CA SER A 61 -6.16 -21.64 -29.17
C SER A 61 -6.44 -20.27 -28.54
N CYS A 62 -6.75 -20.21 -27.25
CA CYS A 62 -7.00 -18.95 -26.54
C CYS A 62 -5.74 -18.09 -26.36
N TRP A 63 -4.54 -18.67 -26.44
CA TRP A 63 -3.30 -17.93 -26.20
C TRP A 63 -2.93 -16.99 -27.32
N ALA A 64 -3.28 -17.28 -28.58
CA ALA A 64 -2.98 -16.40 -29.70
C ALA A 64 -3.62 -15.01 -29.49
N THR A 65 -4.93 -14.99 -29.22
CA THR A 65 -5.70 -13.75 -29.01
C THR A 65 -5.26 -13.01 -27.75
N ILE A 66 -5.03 -13.71 -26.64
CA ILE A 66 -4.60 -13.07 -25.39
C ILE A 66 -3.18 -12.50 -25.54
N ARG A 67 -2.26 -13.24 -26.16
CA ARG A 67 -0.87 -12.82 -26.39
C ARG A 67 -0.82 -11.54 -27.22
N GLU A 68 -1.57 -11.47 -28.31
CA GLU A 68 -1.68 -10.26 -29.13
C GLU A 68 -2.23 -9.08 -28.33
N GLY A 69 -3.33 -9.28 -27.59
CA GLY A 69 -3.93 -8.23 -26.75
C GLY A 69 -2.98 -7.69 -25.68
N THR A 70 -2.26 -8.57 -24.98
CA THR A 70 -1.28 -8.17 -23.96
C THR A 70 -0.05 -7.49 -24.57
N ALA A 71 0.39 -7.90 -25.77
CA ALA A 71 1.52 -7.29 -26.46
C ALA A 71 1.20 -5.85 -26.91
N ILE A 72 -0.02 -5.58 -27.38
CA ILE A 72 -0.50 -4.23 -27.71
C ILE A 72 -0.44 -3.30 -26.49
N GLN A 73 -0.69 -3.85 -25.30
CA GLN A 73 -0.61 -3.13 -24.02
C GLN A 73 0.80 -3.14 -23.42
N GLU A 74 1.81 -3.62 -24.14
CA GLU A 74 3.20 -3.74 -23.67
C GLU A 74 3.33 -4.53 -22.35
N LEU A 75 2.45 -5.52 -22.13
CA LEU A 75 2.45 -6.39 -20.96
C LEU A 75 3.23 -7.69 -21.26
N PRO A 76 4.49 -7.83 -20.82
CA PRO A 76 5.24 -9.04 -21.08
C PRO A 76 4.64 -10.20 -20.28
N CYS A 77 4.17 -11.24 -20.98
CA CYS A 77 3.53 -12.40 -20.37
C CYS A 77 4.05 -13.70 -20.98
N ARG A 78 4.06 -14.78 -20.20
CA ARG A 78 4.24 -16.15 -20.67
C ARG A 78 2.96 -16.94 -20.41
N PHE A 79 2.55 -17.73 -21.40
CA PHE A 79 1.24 -18.41 -21.42
C PHE A 79 1.43 -19.91 -21.45
N GLY A 80 0.78 -20.62 -20.54
CA GLY A 80 1.10 -22.03 -20.34
C GLY A 80 0.22 -22.73 -19.33
N ARG A 81 0.71 -23.88 -18.86
CA ARG A 81 0.09 -24.68 -17.80
C ARG A 81 1.03 -24.92 -16.64
N TRP A 82 0.47 -24.99 -15.44
CA TRP A 82 1.21 -25.40 -14.25
C TRP A 82 1.35 -26.92 -14.23
N LYS A 83 2.58 -27.44 -14.17
CA LYS A 83 2.93 -28.87 -14.16
C LYS A 83 2.67 -29.52 -12.78
N ILE A 84 1.43 -29.43 -12.35
CA ILE A 84 0.88 -30.09 -11.17
C ILE A 84 -0.43 -30.79 -11.55
N PRO A 85 -0.92 -31.76 -10.77
CA PRO A 85 -2.08 -32.53 -11.19
C PRO A 85 -3.33 -31.66 -11.42
N GLY A 86 -3.92 -31.78 -12.62
CA GLY A 86 -5.00 -30.91 -13.12
C GLY A 86 -4.54 -29.93 -14.20
N GLU A 87 -3.23 -29.69 -14.29
CA GLU A 87 -2.56 -28.84 -15.29
C GLU A 87 -3.34 -27.54 -15.62
N PRO A 88 -3.66 -26.69 -14.64
CA PRO A 88 -4.46 -25.49 -14.87
C PRO A 88 -3.73 -24.48 -15.74
N LYS A 89 -4.51 -23.67 -16.45
CA LYS A 89 -4.02 -22.54 -17.25
C LYS A 89 -3.37 -21.48 -16.34
N VAL A 90 -2.16 -21.07 -16.69
CA VAL A 90 -1.40 -20.04 -15.98
C VAL A 90 -0.89 -18.99 -16.95
N ILE A 91 -0.95 -17.73 -16.51
CA ILE A 91 -0.31 -16.60 -17.15
C ILE A 91 0.74 -16.05 -16.18
N LEU A 92 2.02 -16.15 -16.54
CA LEU A 92 3.09 -15.51 -15.79
C LEU A 92 3.28 -14.08 -16.29
N VAL A 93 3.09 -13.11 -15.41
CA VAL A 93 3.05 -11.68 -15.72
C VAL A 93 4.39 -11.03 -15.34
N GLY A 94 5.05 -10.44 -16.32
CA GLY A 94 6.22 -9.60 -16.14
C GLY A 94 5.84 -8.14 -15.86
N PHE A 95 6.58 -7.48 -14.97
CA PHE A 95 6.22 -6.15 -14.46
C PHE A 95 7.37 -5.13 -14.47
N GLY A 96 8.63 -5.58 -14.52
CA GLY A 96 9.79 -4.72 -14.27
C GLY A 96 10.13 -3.67 -15.35
N LYS A 97 9.55 -3.72 -16.55
CA LYS A 97 9.91 -2.83 -17.68
C LYS A 97 8.82 -1.84 -18.10
N LYS A 98 7.57 -2.05 -17.68
CA LYS A 98 6.43 -1.27 -18.18
C LYS A 98 6.20 0.01 -17.38
N TYR A 99 6.39 -0.03 -16.07
CA TYR A 99 5.97 1.05 -15.18
C TYR A 99 7.14 1.87 -14.69
N ASN A 100 7.01 3.19 -14.74
CA ASN A 100 7.69 4.03 -13.78
C ASN A 100 7.04 3.79 -12.41
N LYS A 101 7.79 3.18 -11.48
CA LYS A 101 7.29 2.79 -10.16
C LYS A 101 6.66 3.97 -9.40
N ASP A 102 7.28 5.15 -9.44
CA ASP A 102 6.87 6.29 -8.64
C ASP A 102 5.57 6.88 -9.20
N GLN A 103 5.46 6.92 -10.53
CA GLN A 103 4.22 7.35 -11.20
C GLN A 103 3.06 6.38 -10.95
N LEU A 104 3.31 5.07 -10.98
CA LEU A 104 2.28 4.09 -10.71
C LEU A 104 1.77 4.21 -9.27
N LEU A 105 2.68 4.25 -8.30
CA LEU A 105 2.34 4.38 -6.90
C LEU A 105 1.60 5.69 -6.61
N PHE A 106 2.03 6.79 -7.23
CA PHE A 106 1.31 8.07 -7.15
C PHE A 106 -0.13 7.96 -7.66
N ARG A 107 -0.38 7.27 -8.79
CA ARG A 107 -1.75 7.07 -9.30
C ARG A 107 -2.60 6.25 -8.34
N ILE A 108 -2.06 5.18 -7.75
CA ILE A 108 -2.79 4.36 -6.78
C ILE A 108 -3.11 5.19 -5.51
N TRP A 109 -2.19 6.06 -5.08
CA TRP A 109 -2.44 7.01 -4.00
C TRP A 109 -3.51 8.05 -4.36
N GLU A 110 -3.45 8.64 -5.56
CA GLU A 110 -4.42 9.63 -6.04
C GLU A 110 -5.83 9.04 -6.14
N ASP A 111 -5.94 7.81 -6.63
CA ASP A 111 -7.22 7.14 -6.87
C ASP A 111 -7.86 6.60 -5.57
N TYR A 112 -7.05 6.06 -4.66
CA TYR A 112 -7.57 5.27 -3.53
C TYR A 112 -6.99 5.64 -2.16
N GLY A 113 -5.99 6.52 -2.10
CA GLY A 113 -5.33 6.93 -0.87
C GLY A 113 -4.35 5.90 -0.29
N VAL A 114 -3.82 4.99 -1.11
CA VAL A 114 -2.82 4.01 -0.66
C VAL A 114 -1.49 4.71 -0.37
N ASP A 115 -1.08 4.74 0.89
CA ASP A 115 0.23 5.23 1.30
C ASP A 115 1.31 4.20 0.95
N SER A 116 2.23 4.56 0.06
CA SER A 116 3.36 3.74 -0.35
C SER A 116 4.71 4.35 0.00
N ILE A 117 4.76 5.45 0.75
CA ILE A 117 5.99 6.25 0.96
C ILE A 117 7.08 5.42 1.65
N ALA A 118 6.70 4.61 2.64
CA ALA A 118 7.62 3.73 3.36
C ALA A 118 7.87 2.38 2.65
N GLY A 119 7.34 2.18 1.45
CA GLY A 119 7.41 0.91 0.72
C GLY A 119 8.79 0.64 0.11
N GLY A 120 9.43 -0.45 0.54
CA GLY A 120 10.67 -0.95 -0.05
C GLY A 120 10.46 -1.82 -1.30
N TRP A 121 11.54 -2.45 -1.80
CA TRP A 121 11.48 -3.37 -2.95
C TRP A 121 10.44 -4.49 -2.75
N ASP A 122 10.34 -4.98 -1.51
CA ASP A 122 9.44 -6.03 -1.05
C ASP A 122 7.96 -5.61 -1.03
N TYR A 123 7.66 -4.34 -1.25
CA TYR A 123 6.32 -3.78 -1.48
C TYR A 123 6.11 -3.38 -2.95
N VAL A 124 7.09 -2.68 -3.53
CA VAL A 124 7.00 -2.10 -4.87
C VAL A 124 6.86 -3.17 -5.95
N GLU A 125 7.64 -4.25 -5.88
CA GLU A 125 7.57 -5.34 -6.87
C GLU A 125 6.21 -6.06 -6.84
N PRO A 126 5.69 -6.52 -5.68
CA PRO A 126 4.32 -7.04 -5.58
C PRO A 126 3.25 -6.07 -6.10
N ALA A 127 3.34 -4.79 -5.77
CA ALA A 127 2.36 -3.79 -6.23
C ALA A 127 2.36 -3.64 -7.75
N MET A 128 3.54 -3.56 -8.39
CA MET A 128 3.66 -3.48 -9.86
C MET A 128 3.17 -4.76 -10.54
N PHE A 129 3.59 -5.93 -10.05
CA PHE A 129 3.10 -7.23 -10.51
C PHE A 129 1.58 -7.30 -10.47
N SER A 130 1.01 -6.94 -9.33
CA SER A 130 -0.40 -7.05 -9.09
C SER A 130 -1.19 -6.10 -9.97
N TYR A 131 -0.75 -4.84 -10.11
CA TYR A 131 -1.38 -3.89 -11.03
C TYR A 131 -1.36 -4.42 -12.47
N ALA A 132 -0.24 -5.00 -12.91
CA ALA A 132 -0.13 -5.64 -14.22
C ALA A 132 -1.11 -6.81 -14.39
N CYS A 133 -1.30 -7.64 -13.36
CA CYS A 133 -2.32 -8.69 -13.37
C CYS A 133 -3.73 -8.12 -13.62
N GLY A 134 -4.06 -6.98 -13.01
CA GLY A 134 -5.33 -6.29 -13.26
C GLY A 134 -5.49 -5.87 -14.74
N GLU A 135 -4.42 -5.40 -15.38
CA GLU A 135 -4.47 -5.04 -16.81
C GLU A 135 -4.58 -6.28 -17.72
N VAL A 136 -3.88 -7.36 -17.38
CA VAL A 136 -3.99 -8.65 -18.10
C VAL A 136 -5.42 -9.19 -17.99
N ILE A 137 -6.01 -9.20 -16.79
CA ILE A 137 -7.40 -9.64 -16.58
C ILE A 137 -8.37 -8.73 -17.37
N THR A 138 -8.16 -7.42 -17.36
CA THR A 138 -8.97 -6.48 -18.16
C THR A 138 -8.89 -6.80 -19.66
N THR A 139 -7.69 -7.12 -20.15
CA THR A 139 -7.45 -7.47 -21.55
C THR A 139 -8.21 -8.74 -21.92
N ILE A 140 -8.10 -9.80 -21.11
CA ILE A 140 -8.80 -11.05 -21.34
C ILE A 140 -10.32 -10.84 -21.26
N TYR A 141 -10.79 -10.08 -20.28
CA TYR A 141 -12.21 -9.76 -20.14
C TYR A 141 -12.77 -9.10 -21.39
N ASN A 142 -12.09 -8.08 -21.92
CA ASN A 142 -12.54 -7.36 -23.11
C ASN A 142 -12.53 -8.21 -24.38
N LEU A 143 -11.59 -9.15 -24.50
CA LEU A 143 -11.44 -10.00 -25.69
C LEU A 143 -12.35 -11.22 -25.67
N LEU A 144 -12.50 -11.88 -24.51
CA LEU A 144 -13.09 -13.21 -24.41
C LEU A 144 -14.40 -13.25 -23.62
N VAL A 145 -14.69 -12.26 -22.78
CA VAL A 145 -15.82 -12.33 -21.83
C VAL A 145 -16.89 -11.31 -22.16
N ARG A 146 -16.51 -10.03 -22.24
CA ARG A 146 -17.38 -8.89 -22.53
C ARG A 146 -18.20 -9.08 -23.83
N PRO A 147 -17.65 -9.59 -24.96
CA PRO A 147 -18.42 -9.77 -26.19
C PRO A 147 -19.56 -10.77 -26.07
N HIS A 148 -19.48 -11.70 -25.11
CA HIS A 148 -20.49 -12.72 -24.87
C HIS A 148 -21.42 -12.38 -23.70
N GLY A 149 -21.18 -11.27 -22.99
CA GLY A 149 -21.97 -10.86 -21.83
C GLY A 149 -21.91 -11.85 -20.65
N GLU A 150 -20.85 -12.66 -20.55
CA GLU A 150 -20.69 -13.62 -19.47
C GLU A 150 -20.13 -12.96 -18.20
N PRO A 151 -20.48 -13.45 -16.99
CA PRO A 151 -19.94 -12.90 -15.75
C PRO A 151 -18.45 -13.26 -15.57
N ALA A 152 -17.71 -12.40 -14.89
CA ALA A 152 -16.32 -12.64 -14.52
C ALA A 152 -16.06 -12.30 -13.05
N VAL A 153 -15.29 -13.14 -12.39
CA VAL A 153 -14.79 -12.93 -11.02
C VAL A 153 -13.27 -12.93 -11.04
N ALA A 154 -12.66 -11.96 -10.37
CA ALA A 154 -11.24 -11.87 -10.13
C ALA A 154 -10.94 -11.95 -8.63
N GLN A 155 -10.31 -13.03 -8.20
CA GLN A 155 -9.87 -13.24 -6.82
C GLN A 155 -8.41 -12.87 -6.65
N PHE A 156 -8.11 -12.06 -5.64
CA PHE A 156 -6.78 -11.62 -5.28
C PHE A 156 -6.45 -12.10 -3.87
N HIS A 157 -5.32 -12.82 -3.73
CA HIS A 157 -4.85 -13.33 -2.44
C HIS A 157 -3.77 -12.43 -1.85
N GLU A 158 -3.98 -12.00 -0.60
CA GLU A 158 -3.10 -11.13 0.18
C GLU A 158 -2.87 -9.72 -0.38
N TRP A 159 -2.39 -8.84 0.49
CA TRP A 159 -2.07 -7.45 0.17
C TRP A 159 -1.11 -7.29 -1.03
N MET A 160 -0.23 -8.28 -1.27
CA MET A 160 0.67 -8.35 -2.41
C MET A 160 -0.08 -8.28 -3.75
N CYS A 161 -1.33 -8.74 -3.77
CA CYS A 161 -2.21 -8.73 -4.92
C CYS A 161 -3.28 -7.63 -4.88
N GLY A 162 -3.20 -6.68 -3.94
CA GLY A 162 -4.17 -5.61 -3.76
C GLY A 162 -4.21 -4.59 -4.91
N ALA A 163 -3.06 -4.23 -5.49
CA ALA A 163 -3.00 -3.21 -6.54
C ALA A 163 -3.75 -3.61 -7.82
N GLY A 164 -3.81 -4.90 -8.13
CA GLY A 164 -4.54 -5.48 -9.26
C GLY A 164 -6.04 -5.42 -9.07
N LEU A 165 -6.51 -5.63 -7.84
CA LEU A 165 -7.90 -5.40 -7.48
C LEU A 165 -8.27 -3.94 -7.73
N LEU A 166 -7.47 -3.00 -7.22
CA LEU A 166 -7.68 -1.57 -7.40
C LEU A 166 -7.63 -1.14 -8.88
N ALA A 167 -6.75 -1.76 -9.67
CA ALA A 167 -6.70 -1.55 -11.11
C ALA A 167 -8.01 -1.97 -11.81
N LEU A 168 -8.56 -3.14 -11.45
CA LEU A 168 -9.82 -3.62 -12.01
C LEU A 168 -11.01 -2.73 -11.66
N LYS A 169 -11.08 -2.24 -10.42
CA LYS A 169 -12.15 -1.33 -9.98
C LYS A 169 -12.25 -0.08 -10.86
N LYS A 170 -11.13 0.38 -11.43
CA LYS A 170 -11.08 1.54 -12.33
C LYS A 170 -11.22 1.15 -13.81
N LYS A 171 -10.55 0.09 -14.26
CA LYS A 171 -10.42 -0.25 -15.69
C LYS A 171 -11.54 -1.16 -16.23
N ALA A 172 -12.09 -2.01 -15.37
CA ALA A 172 -13.15 -2.95 -15.73
C ALA A 172 -14.10 -3.13 -14.53
N PRO A 173 -14.85 -2.08 -14.15
CA PRO A 173 -15.72 -2.11 -12.98
C PRO A 173 -16.80 -3.20 -13.03
N GLU A 174 -17.08 -3.77 -14.21
CA GLU A 174 -18.02 -4.88 -14.41
C GLU A 174 -17.51 -6.21 -13.87
N ILE A 175 -16.19 -6.37 -13.68
CA ILE A 175 -15.60 -7.57 -13.10
C ILE A 175 -15.82 -7.56 -11.59
N ALA A 176 -16.32 -8.67 -11.06
CA ALA A 176 -16.48 -8.85 -9.63
C ALA A 176 -15.14 -9.14 -8.96
N THR A 177 -14.83 -8.43 -7.88
CA THR A 177 -13.54 -8.54 -7.18
C THR A 177 -13.67 -9.21 -5.82
N VAL A 178 -12.87 -10.26 -5.59
CA VAL A 178 -12.75 -10.91 -4.28
C VAL A 178 -11.37 -10.68 -3.71
N PHE A 179 -11.29 -10.20 -2.47
CA PHE A 179 -10.04 -10.08 -1.74
C PHE A 179 -10.01 -11.08 -0.58
N THR A 180 -9.03 -11.98 -0.60
CA THR A 180 -8.83 -12.95 0.49
C THR A 180 -7.54 -12.62 1.23
N THR A 181 -7.67 -12.15 2.47
CA THR A 181 -6.52 -12.05 3.39
C THR A 181 -6.45 -13.34 4.21
N HIS A 182 -5.31 -14.05 4.09
CA HIS A 182 -5.04 -15.25 4.86
C HIS A 182 -4.44 -14.90 6.21
N ALA A 183 -3.86 -13.70 6.38
CA ALA A 183 -3.40 -13.18 7.65
C ALA A 183 -3.29 -11.66 7.55
N THR A 184 -3.68 -10.93 8.61
CA THR A 184 -3.39 -9.49 8.62
C THR A 184 -1.88 -9.24 8.73
N ILE A 185 -1.34 -8.28 7.95
CA ILE A 185 0.08 -7.94 8.04
C ILE A 185 0.42 -7.37 9.42
N LEU A 186 -0.48 -6.56 9.97
CA LEU A 186 -0.34 -5.97 11.28
C LEU A 186 -0.41 -7.01 12.40
N GLY A 187 -1.41 -7.90 12.37
CA GLY A 187 -1.55 -8.96 13.37
C GLY A 187 -0.31 -9.86 13.43
N ARG A 188 0.22 -10.27 12.27
CA ARG A 188 1.44 -11.08 12.20
C ARG A 188 2.65 -10.35 12.79
N CYS A 189 2.79 -9.06 12.49
CA CYS A 189 3.91 -8.24 12.95
C CYS A 189 3.87 -8.03 14.47
N LEU A 190 2.72 -7.63 15.00
CA LEU A 190 2.52 -7.39 16.44
C LEU A 190 2.68 -8.67 17.26
N ALA A 191 2.12 -9.79 16.78
CA ALA A 191 2.31 -11.09 17.39
C ALA A 191 3.79 -11.49 17.42
N GLY A 192 4.51 -11.29 16.31
CA GLY A 192 5.94 -11.55 16.20
C GLY A 192 6.78 -10.68 17.15
N ALA A 193 6.37 -9.44 17.38
CA ALA A 193 6.98 -8.53 18.37
C ALA A 193 6.69 -8.93 19.83
N GLY A 194 5.78 -9.89 20.06
CA GLY A 194 5.39 -10.36 21.39
C GLY A 194 4.26 -9.58 22.05
N MET A 195 3.51 -8.80 21.28
CA MET A 195 2.31 -8.13 21.78
C MET A 195 1.15 -9.14 21.91
N ASP A 196 0.43 -9.08 23.03
CA ASP A 196 -0.82 -9.81 23.19
C ASP A 196 -1.95 -9.10 22.42
N ILE A 197 -2.09 -9.44 21.13
CA ILE A 197 -3.07 -8.78 20.26
C ILE A 197 -4.50 -9.22 20.55
N TYR A 198 -4.70 -10.38 21.18
CA TYR A 198 -6.04 -10.93 21.40
C TYR A 198 -6.64 -10.48 22.74
N ALA A 199 -5.82 -10.01 23.70
CA ALA A 199 -6.29 -9.48 24.98
C ALA A 199 -6.83 -8.04 24.90
N GLY A 200 -6.42 -7.24 23.91
CA GLY A 200 -6.76 -5.82 23.82
C GLY A 200 -6.86 -5.30 22.38
N MET A 201 -7.33 -6.14 21.46
CA MET A 201 -7.35 -5.84 20.03
C MET A 201 -8.08 -4.53 19.70
N GLU A 202 -9.22 -4.27 20.35
CA GLU A 202 -10.02 -3.06 20.16
C GLU A 202 -9.31 -1.75 20.56
N HIS A 203 -8.21 -1.83 21.32
CA HIS A 203 -7.46 -0.68 21.80
C HIS A 203 -6.20 -0.40 20.97
N ILE A 204 -5.89 -1.26 20.00
CA ILE A 204 -4.75 -1.11 19.11
C ILE A 204 -5.10 -0.06 18.06
N ALA A 205 -4.28 0.99 17.93
CA ALA A 205 -4.41 2.01 16.89
C ALA A 205 -3.67 1.54 15.62
N PRO A 206 -4.36 0.99 14.58
CA PRO A 206 -3.69 0.20 13.55
C PRO A 206 -2.66 1.01 12.73
N GLN A 207 -3.01 2.23 12.34
CA GLN A 207 -2.12 3.11 11.57
C GLN A 207 -0.84 3.48 12.36
N ARG A 208 -0.97 3.73 13.66
CA ARG A 208 0.15 4.08 14.54
C ARG A 208 1.11 2.90 14.66
N GLU A 209 0.57 1.72 14.95
CA GLU A 209 1.38 0.50 15.10
C GLU A 209 2.02 0.08 13.77
N ALA A 210 1.31 0.22 12.65
CA ALA A 210 1.88 -0.06 11.33
C ALA A 210 3.07 0.87 11.02
N GLY A 211 3.00 2.14 11.42
CA GLY A 211 4.12 3.09 11.36
C GLY A 211 5.28 2.71 12.28
N ALA A 212 4.99 2.39 13.54
CA ALA A 212 6.00 2.02 14.54
C ALA A 212 6.79 0.74 14.15
N HIS A 213 6.16 -0.15 13.40
CA HIS A 213 6.75 -1.39 12.94
C HIS A 213 7.26 -1.37 11.49
N ASN A 214 7.33 -0.20 10.84
CA ASN A 214 7.80 -0.02 9.46
C ASN A 214 7.05 -0.87 8.42
N ILE A 215 5.74 -1.05 8.61
CA ILE A 215 4.87 -1.79 7.68
C ILE A 215 3.70 -0.95 7.15
N ALA A 216 3.75 0.38 7.33
CA ALA A 216 2.69 1.31 6.93
C ALA A 216 2.23 1.12 5.49
N ALA A 217 3.15 0.92 4.55
CA ALA A 217 2.81 0.74 3.13
C ALA A 217 2.03 -0.57 2.87
N LYS A 218 2.52 -1.69 3.43
CA LYS A 218 1.86 -2.99 3.29
C LYS A 218 0.47 -2.98 3.92
N TYR A 219 0.37 -2.39 5.11
CA TYR A 219 -0.90 -2.21 5.82
C TYR A 219 -1.87 -1.32 5.04
N SER A 220 -1.40 -0.19 4.47
CA SER A 220 -2.24 0.72 3.70
C SER A 220 -2.80 0.03 2.44
N MET A 221 -1.99 -0.75 1.73
CA MET A 221 -2.45 -1.57 0.61
C MET A 221 -3.46 -2.62 1.06
N GLU A 222 -3.20 -3.34 2.16
CA GLU A 222 -4.12 -4.36 2.70
C GLU A 222 -5.49 -3.76 3.07
N ALA A 223 -5.49 -2.67 3.85
CA ALA A 223 -6.69 -1.99 4.29
C ALA A 223 -7.50 -1.43 3.12
N THR A 224 -6.82 -0.85 2.12
CA THR A 224 -7.48 -0.30 0.94
C THR A 224 -8.05 -1.39 0.04
N ALA A 225 -7.31 -2.48 -0.20
CA ALA A 225 -7.83 -3.62 -0.96
C ALA A 225 -9.05 -4.25 -0.26
N ALA A 226 -9.00 -4.39 1.07
CA ALA A 226 -10.14 -4.86 1.85
C ALA A 226 -11.34 -3.90 1.78
N ARG A 227 -11.12 -2.58 1.78
CA ARG A 227 -12.17 -1.57 1.63
C ARG A 227 -12.85 -1.64 0.26
N GLU A 228 -12.06 -1.76 -0.81
CA GLU A 228 -12.56 -1.65 -2.18
C GLU A 228 -13.09 -2.96 -2.79
N ALA A 229 -12.74 -4.12 -2.22
CA ALA A 229 -13.21 -5.42 -2.71
C ALA A 229 -14.73 -5.56 -2.69
N ASP A 230 -15.29 -6.22 -3.72
CA ASP A 230 -16.73 -6.50 -3.76
C ASP A 230 -17.13 -7.56 -2.73
N CYS A 231 -16.26 -8.53 -2.50
CA CYS A 231 -16.36 -9.48 -1.40
C CYS A 231 -15.00 -9.61 -0.70
N LEU A 232 -14.98 -9.35 0.61
CA LEU A 232 -13.83 -9.58 1.49
C LEU A 232 -13.97 -10.94 2.16
N THR A 233 -12.92 -11.76 2.11
CA THR A 233 -12.92 -13.07 2.78
C THR A 233 -11.70 -13.27 3.66
N THR A 234 -11.87 -14.07 4.71
CA THR A 234 -10.78 -14.55 5.58
C THR A 234 -10.84 -16.06 5.71
N VAL A 235 -9.76 -16.67 6.18
CA VAL A 235 -9.66 -18.14 6.28
C VAL A 235 -10.18 -18.71 7.61
N SER A 236 -10.49 -17.85 8.58
CA SER A 236 -11.02 -18.26 9.88
C SER A 236 -11.75 -17.13 10.60
N GLU A 237 -12.48 -17.50 11.66
CA GLU A 237 -13.18 -16.56 12.55
C GLU A 237 -12.21 -15.67 13.35
N ILE A 238 -11.05 -16.20 13.76
CA ILE A 238 -10.07 -15.41 14.50
C ILE A 238 -9.45 -14.33 13.60
N THR A 239 -9.12 -14.67 12.36
CA THR A 239 -8.64 -13.70 11.37
C THR A 239 -9.76 -12.74 10.96
N ALA A 240 -11.03 -13.17 10.96
CA ALA A 240 -12.15 -12.26 10.73
C ALA A 240 -12.26 -11.17 11.82
N THR A 241 -11.99 -11.54 13.07
CA THR A 241 -11.94 -10.61 14.20
C THR A 241 -10.79 -9.61 14.04
N GLU A 242 -9.61 -10.08 13.62
CA GLU A 242 -8.47 -9.20 13.31
C GLU A 242 -8.80 -8.22 12.19
N VAL A 243 -9.34 -8.70 11.07
CA VAL A 243 -9.68 -7.87 9.92
C VAL A 243 -10.71 -6.80 10.27
N LYS A 244 -11.70 -7.13 11.11
CA LYS A 244 -12.65 -6.15 11.63
C LYS A 244 -11.96 -5.03 12.41
N ASN A 245 -11.05 -5.37 13.33
CA ASN A 245 -10.42 -4.39 14.21
C ASN A 245 -9.28 -3.61 13.52
N PHE A 246 -8.50 -4.29 12.67
CA PHE A 246 -7.32 -3.69 12.03
C PHE A 246 -7.64 -3.04 10.70
N LEU A 247 -8.53 -3.62 9.87
CA LEU A 247 -8.84 -3.08 8.54
C LEU A 247 -10.18 -2.33 8.51
N GLY A 248 -10.94 -2.33 9.61
CA GLY A 248 -12.19 -1.56 9.73
C GLY A 248 -13.39 -2.12 8.95
N ARG A 249 -13.29 -3.33 8.40
CA ARG A 249 -14.38 -4.01 7.66
C ARG A 249 -14.56 -5.44 8.16
N CYS A 250 -15.80 -5.86 8.37
CA CYS A 250 -16.09 -7.28 8.64
C CYS A 250 -15.98 -8.09 7.33
N PRO A 251 -15.34 -9.26 7.31
CA PRO A 251 -15.38 -10.13 6.15
C PRO A 251 -16.80 -10.56 5.80
N ASP A 252 -17.08 -10.64 4.50
CA ASP A 252 -18.38 -11.04 3.98
C ASP A 252 -18.59 -12.56 4.03
N VAL A 253 -17.50 -13.32 3.92
CA VAL A 253 -17.48 -14.78 3.97
C VAL A 253 -16.21 -15.27 4.65
N ILE A 254 -16.33 -16.27 5.52
CA ILE A 254 -15.20 -17.05 5.99
C ILE A 254 -15.03 -18.22 5.03
N ALA A 255 -13.86 -18.32 4.41
CA ALA A 255 -13.50 -19.34 3.43
C ALA A 255 -12.36 -20.21 4.01
N PRO A 256 -12.69 -21.21 4.84
CA PRO A 256 -11.68 -22.02 5.49
C PRO A 256 -10.88 -22.83 4.48
N ASN A 257 -9.64 -23.13 4.86
CA ASN A 257 -8.67 -23.77 3.99
C ASN A 257 -8.78 -25.30 4.07
N GLY A 258 -9.12 -25.94 2.95
CA GLY A 258 -9.23 -27.39 2.85
C GLY A 258 -7.94 -28.08 2.41
N LEU A 259 -8.01 -29.41 2.31
CA LEU A 259 -7.03 -30.26 1.61
C LEU A 259 -7.72 -31.15 0.57
N ASP A 260 -6.98 -31.55 -0.46
CA ASP A 260 -7.38 -32.62 -1.38
C ASP A 260 -7.03 -33.98 -0.77
N LEU A 261 -7.91 -34.45 0.13
CA LEU A 261 -7.66 -35.64 0.94
C LEU A 261 -7.74 -36.94 0.14
N GLU A 262 -8.25 -36.90 -1.09
CA GLU A 262 -8.23 -38.06 -1.99
C GLU A 262 -6.81 -38.43 -2.43
N ARG A 263 -5.87 -37.48 -2.35
CA ARG A 263 -4.44 -37.71 -2.63
C ARG A 263 -3.63 -38.08 -1.39
N VAL A 264 -4.21 -37.99 -0.20
CA VAL A 264 -3.52 -38.30 1.05
C VAL A 264 -3.73 -39.78 1.38
N PRO A 265 -2.65 -40.59 1.43
CA PRO A 265 -2.77 -42.02 1.69
C PRO A 265 -3.40 -42.29 3.06
N ASP A 266 -4.20 -43.35 3.16
CA ASP A 266 -4.76 -43.79 4.44
C ASP A 266 -3.76 -44.59 5.26
N LEU A 267 -2.93 -43.85 6.01
CA LEU A 267 -1.93 -44.44 6.90
C LEU A 267 -2.52 -44.96 8.22
N THR A 268 -3.84 -44.92 8.39
CA THR A 268 -4.52 -45.53 9.55
C THR A 268 -4.97 -46.95 9.28
N GLU A 269 -5.14 -47.32 8.01
CA GLU A 269 -5.43 -48.67 7.55
C GLU A 269 -4.16 -49.42 7.13
N ASN A 270 -3.24 -48.77 6.37
CA ASN A 270 -1.92 -49.33 6.05
C ASN A 270 -0.79 -48.49 6.66
N ARG A 271 -0.24 -48.97 7.77
CA ARG A 271 0.81 -48.26 8.54
C ARG A 271 2.23 -48.59 8.08
N GLU A 272 2.43 -49.53 7.16
CA GLU A 272 3.76 -50.00 6.74
C GLU A 272 4.68 -48.88 6.21
N PRO A 273 4.20 -47.95 5.34
CA PRO A 273 5.04 -46.83 4.89
C PRO A 273 5.48 -45.92 6.04
N ALA A 274 4.58 -45.65 6.98
CA ALA A 274 4.87 -44.80 8.12
C ALA A 274 5.82 -45.46 9.13
N GLN A 275 5.76 -46.78 9.26
CA GLN A 275 6.69 -47.54 10.09
C GLN A 275 8.12 -47.51 9.51
N LYS A 276 8.25 -47.65 8.19
CA LYS A 276 9.55 -47.44 7.50
C LYS A 276 10.07 -46.02 7.70
N SER A 277 9.20 -45.02 7.60
CA SER A 277 9.56 -43.62 7.88
C SER A 277 10.06 -43.44 9.31
N ARG A 278 9.38 -44.05 10.29
CA ARG A 278 9.79 -44.05 11.69
C ARG A 278 11.18 -44.66 11.89
N GLU A 279 11.45 -45.81 11.29
CA GLU A 279 12.76 -46.48 11.36
C GLU A 279 13.88 -45.60 10.80
N LYS A 280 13.63 -44.95 9.65
CA LYS A 280 14.58 -43.98 9.07
C LYS A 280 14.84 -42.78 9.99
N LEU A 281 13.80 -42.23 10.62
CA LEU A 281 13.95 -41.13 11.59
C LEU A 281 14.79 -41.54 12.80
N LEU A 282 14.55 -42.73 13.35
CA LEU A 282 15.34 -43.25 14.48
C LEU A 282 16.79 -43.51 14.07
N ALA A 283 17.03 -44.07 12.89
CA ALA A 283 18.38 -44.28 12.37
C ALA A 283 19.13 -42.94 12.14
N ALA A 284 18.45 -41.95 11.54
CA ALA A 284 19.03 -40.62 11.33
C ALA A 284 19.32 -39.91 12.66
N ALA A 285 18.40 -39.98 13.63
CA ALA A 285 18.63 -39.46 14.97
C ALA A 285 19.77 -40.19 15.68
N GLY A 286 19.89 -41.51 15.51
CA GLY A 286 20.97 -42.29 16.09
C GLY A 286 22.34 -41.95 15.50
N ARG A 287 22.41 -41.71 14.19
CA ARG A 287 23.60 -41.17 13.52
C ARG A 287 23.99 -39.80 14.05
N PHE A 288 23.01 -38.89 14.18
CA PHE A 288 23.24 -37.51 14.62
C PHE A 288 23.64 -37.42 16.10
N LEU A 289 22.92 -38.13 16.97
CA LEU A 289 23.09 -38.11 18.42
C LEU A 289 24.10 -39.17 18.92
N ARG A 290 24.64 -39.98 18.01
CA ARG A 290 25.69 -40.98 18.25
C ARG A 290 25.28 -42.00 19.31
N LYS A 291 24.01 -42.41 19.28
CA LYS A 291 23.44 -43.41 20.19
C LYS A 291 22.27 -44.14 19.55
N ASP A 292 22.03 -45.38 19.97
CA ASP A 292 20.84 -46.12 19.57
C ASP A 292 19.62 -45.69 20.37
N PHE A 293 18.45 -45.77 19.73
CA PHE A 293 17.17 -45.43 20.34
C PHE A 293 16.31 -46.69 20.51
N PRO A 294 15.73 -46.91 21.70
CA PRO A 294 14.76 -47.99 21.90
C PRO A 294 13.57 -47.88 20.93
N ALA A 295 13.00 -49.01 20.50
CA ALA A 295 11.85 -49.03 19.57
C ALA A 295 10.61 -48.28 20.12
N ASN A 296 10.44 -48.27 21.44
CA ASN A 296 9.37 -47.55 22.14
C ASN A 296 9.66 -46.04 22.34
N THR A 297 10.75 -45.49 21.77
CA THR A 297 11.04 -44.04 21.79
C THR A 297 9.88 -43.27 21.21
N LYS A 298 9.32 -42.30 21.94
CA LYS A 298 8.22 -41.48 21.43
C LYS A 298 8.76 -40.36 20.54
N ILE A 299 8.22 -40.19 19.34
CA ILE A 299 8.68 -39.18 18.36
C ILE A 299 7.66 -38.05 18.26
N ILE A 300 8.10 -36.83 18.60
CA ILE A 300 7.30 -35.61 18.53
C ILE A 300 7.85 -34.71 17.41
N ILE A 301 6.96 -34.04 16.69
CA ILE A 301 7.31 -33.11 15.61
C ILE A 301 6.66 -31.75 15.82
N ILE A 302 7.43 -30.68 15.58
CA ILE A 302 6.95 -29.33 15.31
C ILE A 302 7.60 -28.84 14.02
N SER A 303 6.82 -28.19 13.16
CA SER A 303 7.27 -27.77 11.83
C SER A 303 6.57 -26.50 11.39
N GLY A 304 7.16 -25.81 10.41
CA GLY A 304 6.58 -24.61 9.80
C GLY A 304 7.62 -23.53 9.51
N ARG A 305 7.15 -22.29 9.35
CA ARG A 305 8.02 -21.11 9.21
C ARG A 305 8.75 -20.82 10.53
N TYR A 306 9.94 -20.23 10.44
CA TYR A 306 10.76 -19.84 11.59
C TYR A 306 10.22 -18.61 12.32
N GLU A 307 9.03 -18.75 12.91
CA GLU A 307 8.37 -17.74 13.73
C GLU A 307 8.31 -18.24 15.19
N PHE A 308 9.42 -18.10 15.92
CA PHE A 308 9.66 -18.73 17.22
C PHE A 308 8.49 -18.61 18.22
N ARG A 309 7.92 -17.40 18.37
CA ARG A 309 6.76 -17.15 19.25
C ARG A 309 5.42 -17.50 18.60
N ASN A 310 5.19 -17.07 17.35
CA ASN A 310 3.90 -17.28 16.68
C ASN A 310 3.57 -18.77 16.53
N LYS A 311 4.57 -19.60 16.24
CA LYS A 311 4.44 -21.06 16.15
C LYS A 311 4.53 -21.78 17.50
N GLY A 312 4.72 -21.04 18.60
CA GLY A 312 4.72 -21.56 19.96
C GLY A 312 5.93 -22.42 20.31
N MET A 313 7.06 -22.27 19.60
CA MET A 313 8.28 -23.05 19.85
C MET A 313 8.86 -22.75 21.24
N ASP A 314 8.64 -21.54 21.74
CA ASP A 314 9.00 -21.13 23.09
C ASP A 314 8.26 -21.94 24.18
N VAL A 315 6.94 -22.09 24.05
CA VAL A 315 6.12 -22.90 24.96
C VAL A 315 6.45 -24.38 24.81
N PHE A 316 6.63 -24.84 23.57
CA PHE A 316 6.99 -26.22 23.24
C PHE A 316 8.29 -26.67 23.94
N LEU A 317 9.38 -25.90 23.78
CA LEU A 317 10.67 -26.25 24.36
C LEU A 317 10.67 -26.19 25.90
N LYS A 318 9.94 -25.23 26.50
CA LYS A 318 9.81 -25.16 27.96
C LYS A 318 9.05 -26.35 28.54
N ALA A 319 7.96 -26.76 27.89
CA ALA A 319 7.22 -27.96 28.29
C ALA A 319 8.09 -29.23 28.16
N LEU A 320 8.87 -29.36 27.08
CA LEU A 320 9.83 -30.45 26.92
C LEU A 320 10.95 -30.46 27.97
N GLY A 321 11.49 -29.29 28.33
CA GLY A 321 12.54 -29.18 29.34
C GLY A 321 12.08 -29.55 30.75
N ARG A 322 10.77 -29.42 31.03
CA ARG A 322 10.15 -29.96 32.24
C ARG A 322 9.96 -31.47 32.14
N LEU A 323 9.40 -31.93 31.01
CA LEU A 323 9.18 -33.36 30.75
C LEU A 323 10.46 -34.18 30.92
N ASP A 324 11.61 -33.67 30.43
CA ASP A 324 12.92 -34.33 30.56
C ASP A 324 13.28 -34.72 32.00
N LYS A 325 12.85 -33.91 32.98
CA LYS A 325 13.14 -34.10 34.40
C LYS A 325 12.19 -35.10 35.07
N GLU A 326 10.99 -35.27 34.52
CA GLU A 326 9.89 -36.01 35.16
C GLU A 326 9.64 -37.40 34.54
N ILE A 327 10.03 -37.63 33.28
CA ILE A 327 9.81 -38.94 32.64
C ILE A 327 10.71 -40.04 33.21
N ALA A 328 10.19 -41.27 33.18
CA ALA A 328 10.86 -42.44 33.76
C ALA A 328 12.19 -42.75 33.04
N GLU A 329 13.12 -43.39 33.75
CA GLU A 329 14.47 -43.66 33.24
C GLU A 329 14.50 -44.55 31.98
N ASN A 330 13.49 -45.40 31.79
CA ASN A 330 13.35 -46.26 30.62
C ASN A 330 12.59 -45.63 29.44
N GLN A 331 12.12 -44.38 29.59
CA GLN A 331 11.39 -43.66 28.56
C GLN A 331 12.32 -42.68 27.83
N THR A 332 12.16 -42.59 26.51
CA THR A 332 12.92 -41.65 25.68
C THR A 332 11.96 -40.90 24.75
N VAL A 333 12.20 -39.60 24.59
CA VAL A 333 11.47 -38.73 23.66
C VAL A 333 12.45 -38.13 22.66
N LEU A 334 12.07 -38.14 21.39
CA LEU A 334 12.80 -37.51 20.31
C LEU A 334 11.91 -36.41 19.71
N ALA A 335 12.34 -35.15 19.83
CA ALA A 335 11.65 -33.98 19.33
C ALA A 335 12.35 -33.43 18.08
N PHE A 336 11.68 -33.53 16.94
CA PHE A 336 12.12 -32.93 15.68
C PHE A 336 11.52 -31.54 15.49
N LEU A 337 12.39 -30.56 15.23
CA LEU A 337 12.02 -29.21 14.83
C LEU A 337 12.40 -29.05 13.35
N PHE A 338 11.42 -29.18 12.45
CA PHE A 338 11.62 -29.00 11.01
C PHE A 338 11.16 -27.60 10.59
N VAL A 339 12.06 -26.63 10.75
CA VAL A 339 11.71 -25.20 10.67
C VAL A 339 12.74 -24.47 9.83
N ILE A 340 12.33 -23.89 8.71
CA ILE A 340 13.29 -23.35 7.73
C ILE A 340 13.96 -22.07 8.24
N GLY A 341 15.28 -22.10 8.45
CA GLY A 341 16.08 -20.98 8.93
C GLY A 341 17.24 -20.61 7.99
N GLY A 342 17.99 -19.55 8.31
CA GLY A 342 19.21 -19.20 7.58
C GLY A 342 20.37 -20.10 7.99
N TYR A 343 20.88 -20.91 7.05
CA TYR A 343 21.99 -21.84 7.27
C TYR A 343 22.96 -21.86 6.09
N THR A 344 24.18 -22.34 6.33
CA THR A 344 25.19 -22.56 5.27
C THR A 344 25.25 -24.03 4.86
N ASP A 345 25.98 -24.86 5.62
CA ASP A 345 26.13 -26.28 5.33
C ASP A 345 25.74 -27.15 6.54
N LEU A 346 25.64 -28.46 6.31
CA LEU A 346 25.61 -29.47 7.38
C LEU A 346 26.75 -29.26 8.39
N ILE A 347 26.55 -29.64 9.64
CA ILE A 347 27.64 -29.61 10.62
C ILE A 347 28.78 -30.57 10.21
N PRO A 348 30.04 -30.31 10.60
CA PRO A 348 31.19 -31.11 10.14
C PRO A 348 31.05 -32.61 10.41
N SER A 349 30.46 -33.00 11.54
CA SER A 349 30.23 -34.41 11.87
C SER A 349 29.23 -35.14 10.95
N LEU A 350 28.54 -34.42 10.06
CA LEU A 350 27.68 -34.97 9.02
C LEU A 350 28.26 -34.85 7.60
N GLN A 351 29.41 -34.18 7.40
CA GLN A 351 29.97 -33.84 6.08
C GLN A 351 30.96 -34.89 5.48
N GLY A 352 30.96 -36.14 5.94
CA GLY A 352 31.78 -37.21 5.35
C GLY A 352 31.53 -38.61 5.92
N ASP A 353 32.12 -39.64 5.31
CA ASP A 353 32.04 -41.06 5.76
C ASP A 353 32.90 -41.33 7.00
N ASP A 354 33.98 -40.58 7.20
CA ASP A 354 34.81 -40.63 8.39
C ASP A 354 34.31 -39.64 9.45
N SER A 355 33.43 -40.13 10.31
CA SER A 355 33.13 -39.49 11.59
C SER A 355 34.39 -39.41 12.46
N LYS A 356 35.25 -38.40 12.23
CA LYS A 356 36.10 -37.91 13.32
C LYS A 356 35.14 -37.49 14.42
N ARG A 357 34.93 -38.38 15.41
CA ARG A 357 34.09 -38.15 16.59
C ARG A 357 34.54 -36.82 17.19
N GLU A 358 33.80 -35.74 16.91
CA GLU A 358 34.05 -34.47 17.56
C GLU A 358 33.96 -34.72 19.07
N ALA A 359 35.01 -34.37 19.80
CA ALA A 359 35.02 -34.47 21.26
C ALA A 359 33.99 -33.47 21.81
N GLY A 360 32.87 -33.98 22.35
CA GLY A 360 31.79 -33.13 22.86
C GLY A 360 30.43 -33.81 22.82
N ASN A 361 29.44 -33.13 23.39
CA ASN A 361 28.05 -33.57 23.33
C ASN A 361 27.47 -33.30 21.92
N PRO A 362 26.54 -34.12 21.42
CA PRO A 362 25.86 -33.84 20.16
C PRO A 362 25.20 -32.47 20.17
N PRO A 363 25.31 -31.69 19.08
CA PRO A 363 24.64 -30.39 18.99
C PRO A 363 23.11 -30.56 18.87
N ILE A 364 22.40 -29.44 18.88
CA ILE A 364 20.95 -29.39 18.67
C ILE A 364 20.63 -29.24 17.18
N ALA A 365 21.36 -28.39 16.46
CA ALA A 365 21.12 -28.10 15.04
C ALA A 365 21.91 -29.03 14.11
N THR A 366 21.28 -29.45 13.01
CA THR A 366 21.89 -30.33 11.99
C THR A 366 22.78 -29.58 10.99
N HIS A 367 22.60 -28.26 10.88
CA HIS A 367 23.35 -27.37 10.00
C HIS A 367 23.95 -26.20 10.79
N ARG A 368 24.96 -25.56 10.20
CA ARG A 368 25.55 -24.32 10.72
C ARG A 368 24.61 -23.15 10.47
N LEU A 369 24.05 -22.59 11.54
CA LEU A 369 23.13 -21.45 11.48
C LEU A 369 23.90 -20.15 11.25
N HIS A 370 23.32 -19.19 10.52
CA HIS A 370 23.95 -17.88 10.27
C HIS A 370 24.23 -17.09 11.56
N ASN A 371 23.31 -17.18 12.54
CA ASN A 371 23.35 -16.42 13.79
C ASN A 371 23.22 -17.36 15.01
N GLU A 372 24.06 -18.40 15.08
CA GLU A 372 23.94 -19.47 16.07
C GLU A 372 23.89 -18.98 17.52
N ALA A 373 24.72 -18.00 17.90
CA ALA A 373 24.78 -17.48 19.27
C ALA A 373 23.50 -16.75 19.73
N SER A 374 22.74 -16.17 18.79
CA SER A 374 21.49 -15.47 19.05
C SER A 374 20.25 -16.27 18.64
N ASP A 375 20.41 -17.53 18.24
CA ASP A 375 19.31 -18.36 17.80
C ASP A 375 18.32 -18.66 18.95
N PRO A 376 17.03 -18.30 18.82
CA PRO A 376 16.06 -18.46 19.91
C PRO A 376 15.80 -19.91 20.34
N ILE A 377 15.86 -20.88 19.41
CA ILE A 377 15.72 -22.30 19.73
C ILE A 377 16.91 -22.75 20.56
N LEU A 378 18.13 -22.47 20.10
CA LEU A 378 19.36 -22.87 20.81
C LEU A 378 19.44 -22.23 22.20
N GLN A 379 19.17 -20.93 22.32
CA GLN A 379 19.16 -20.23 23.60
C GLN A 379 18.11 -20.77 24.57
N THR A 380 16.94 -21.17 24.06
CA THR A 380 15.88 -21.73 24.91
C THR A 380 16.25 -23.13 25.36
N CYS A 381 16.74 -23.99 24.47
CA CYS A 381 17.27 -25.31 24.79
C CYS A 381 18.35 -25.24 25.89
N ASP A 382 19.31 -24.32 25.76
CA ASP A 382 20.34 -24.09 26.78
C ASP A 382 19.73 -23.71 28.13
N ARG A 383 18.80 -22.74 28.15
CA ARG A 383 18.12 -22.25 29.36
C ARG A 383 17.30 -23.31 30.06
N VAL A 384 16.64 -24.19 29.31
CA VAL A 384 15.78 -25.25 29.89
C VAL A 384 16.54 -26.55 30.18
N GLY A 385 17.80 -26.65 29.76
CA GLY A 385 18.67 -27.81 30.01
C GLY A 385 18.56 -28.94 28.98
N LEU A 386 17.91 -28.70 27.84
CA LEU A 386 17.83 -29.63 26.71
C LEU A 386 19.10 -29.53 25.86
N LYS A 387 20.15 -30.25 26.26
CA LYS A 387 21.49 -30.15 25.66
C LYS A 387 21.97 -31.44 24.99
N ASN A 388 21.05 -32.38 24.75
CA ASN A 388 21.34 -33.71 24.22
C ASN A 388 22.45 -34.46 24.99
N LEU A 389 22.57 -34.20 26.31
CA LEU A 389 23.54 -34.90 27.16
C LEU A 389 23.12 -36.37 27.33
N PRO A 390 24.06 -37.28 27.66
CA PRO A 390 23.72 -38.68 27.94
C PRO A 390 22.65 -38.87 29.03
N ARG A 391 22.54 -37.92 29.97
CA ARG A 391 21.52 -37.91 31.04
C ARG A 391 20.15 -37.38 30.61
N ASN A 392 20.07 -36.63 29.50
CA ASN A 392 18.79 -36.17 28.99
C ASN A 392 18.04 -37.38 28.42
N ARG A 393 16.73 -37.40 28.64
CA ARG A 393 15.79 -38.41 28.12
C ARG A 393 14.93 -37.83 27.00
N VAL A 394 14.81 -36.51 26.94
CA VAL A 394 14.27 -35.75 25.81
C VAL A 394 15.43 -35.25 24.95
N HIS A 395 15.45 -35.65 23.68
CA HIS A 395 16.44 -35.22 22.70
C HIS A 395 15.82 -34.31 21.66
N VAL A 396 16.52 -33.25 21.31
CA VAL A 396 16.05 -32.24 20.35
C VAL A 396 16.93 -32.27 19.11
N ILE A 397 16.31 -32.38 17.94
CA ILE A 397 16.98 -32.26 16.65
C ILE A 397 16.32 -31.12 15.87
N PHE A 398 17.07 -30.06 15.64
CA PHE A 398 16.65 -28.91 14.85
C PHE A 398 17.22 -28.98 13.43
N SER A 399 16.34 -29.15 12.44
CA SER A 399 16.71 -29.09 11.03
C SER A 399 16.22 -27.78 10.40
N PRO A 400 17.14 -26.88 10.01
CA PRO A 400 16.79 -25.61 9.38
C PRO A 400 16.54 -25.71 7.86
N ALA A 401 16.64 -26.90 7.27
CA ALA A 401 16.53 -27.13 5.84
C ALA A 401 15.13 -27.62 5.42
N TYR A 402 14.79 -27.43 4.14
CA TYR A 402 13.59 -28.02 3.55
C TYR A 402 13.71 -29.54 3.45
N LEU A 403 12.69 -30.26 3.90
CA LEU A 403 12.58 -31.71 3.74
C LEU A 403 12.05 -32.05 2.34
N ASN A 404 12.96 -32.06 1.36
CA ASN A 404 12.69 -32.40 -0.03
C ASN A 404 13.37 -33.73 -0.46
N GLY A 405 13.87 -34.52 0.50
CA GLY A 405 14.65 -35.74 0.24
C GLY A 405 16.16 -35.54 0.20
N HIS A 406 16.66 -34.30 0.28
CA HIS A 406 18.08 -33.97 0.10
C HIS A 406 18.63 -33.04 1.19
N ASP A 407 18.08 -33.08 2.40
CA ASP A 407 18.55 -32.25 3.54
C ASP A 407 19.88 -32.73 4.16
N GLY A 408 20.38 -33.89 3.75
CA GLY A 408 21.67 -34.43 4.16
C GLY A 408 21.65 -35.35 5.37
N LEU A 409 20.67 -35.22 6.28
CA LEU A 409 20.52 -36.10 7.44
C LEU A 409 19.32 -37.03 7.32
N ILE A 410 18.12 -36.47 7.19
CA ILE A 410 16.86 -37.21 7.19
C ILE A 410 16.62 -37.81 5.80
N ASN A 411 16.87 -37.04 4.75
CA ASN A 411 16.73 -37.41 3.34
C ASN A 411 15.35 -38.02 3.03
N MET A 412 14.31 -37.38 3.58
CA MET A 412 12.91 -37.71 3.34
C MET A 412 12.15 -36.45 2.94
N THR A 413 11.03 -36.63 2.26
CA THR A 413 10.06 -35.55 2.09
C THR A 413 9.40 -35.20 3.43
N TYR A 414 8.89 -33.98 3.55
CA TYR A 414 8.17 -33.52 4.74
C TYR A 414 7.07 -34.50 5.20
N TYR A 415 6.23 -34.97 4.28
CA TYR A 415 5.11 -35.85 4.60
C TYR A 415 5.55 -37.25 5.00
N GLU A 416 6.62 -37.78 4.41
CA GLU A 416 7.20 -39.05 4.85
C GLU A 416 7.70 -38.93 6.28
N ALA A 417 8.47 -37.87 6.60
CA ALA A 417 8.98 -37.63 7.94
C ALA A 417 7.83 -37.44 8.96
N LEU A 418 6.86 -36.58 8.64
CA LEU A 418 5.66 -36.34 9.46
C LEU A 418 4.95 -37.66 9.77
N SER A 419 4.74 -38.51 8.75
CA SER A 419 4.02 -39.77 8.91
C SER A 419 4.68 -40.73 9.89
N GLY A 420 6.01 -40.67 10.06
CA GLY A 420 6.78 -41.50 10.98
C GLY A 420 6.71 -41.05 12.45
N CYS A 421 6.15 -39.86 12.73
CA CYS A 421 6.02 -39.32 14.07
C CYS A 421 4.79 -39.86 14.82
N ASP A 422 4.84 -39.76 16.15
CA ASP A 422 3.78 -40.22 17.07
C ASP A 422 2.83 -39.09 17.51
N LEU A 423 3.33 -37.85 17.55
CA LEU A 423 2.53 -36.69 17.90
C LEU A 423 3.04 -35.44 17.18
N GLY A 424 2.16 -34.74 16.46
CA GLY A 424 2.43 -33.40 15.94
C GLY A 424 2.01 -32.34 16.93
N VAL A 425 2.88 -31.39 17.26
CA VAL A 425 2.64 -30.41 18.34
C VAL A 425 2.81 -29.01 17.81
N PHE A 426 1.69 -28.31 17.62
CA PHE A 426 1.61 -26.99 17.00
C PHE A 426 0.91 -26.01 17.95
N PRO A 427 1.57 -25.61 19.07
CA PRO A 427 0.97 -24.79 20.11
C PRO A 427 0.97 -23.30 19.73
N SER A 428 0.60 -23.00 18.48
CA SER A 428 0.70 -21.68 17.87
C SER A 428 -0.08 -20.61 18.63
N TYR A 429 0.55 -19.45 18.76
CA TYR A 429 -0.06 -18.22 19.27
C TYR A 429 -0.76 -17.44 18.15
N TYR A 430 -0.12 -17.33 16.97
CA TYR A 430 -0.68 -16.63 15.81
C TYR A 430 -0.68 -17.57 14.61
N GLU A 431 -1.84 -18.14 14.31
CA GLU A 431 -2.03 -19.11 13.24
C GLU A 431 -3.39 -18.91 12.56
N PRO A 432 -3.45 -18.13 11.47
CA PRO A 432 -4.72 -17.77 10.84
C PRO A 432 -5.57 -18.97 10.42
N TRP A 433 -4.93 -20.05 9.97
CA TRP A 433 -5.57 -21.34 9.75
C TRP A 433 -4.84 -22.46 10.50
N GLY A 434 -3.70 -22.91 9.99
CA GLY A 434 -2.99 -24.07 10.54
C GLY A 434 -3.05 -25.25 9.60
N TYR A 435 -2.33 -25.15 8.47
CA TYR A 435 -2.15 -26.27 7.55
C TYR A 435 -1.41 -27.43 8.20
N THR A 436 -0.35 -27.13 8.94
CA THR A 436 0.51 -28.13 9.57
C THR A 436 -0.24 -29.08 10.52
N PRO A 437 -1.09 -28.63 11.46
CA PRO A 437 -1.92 -29.54 12.25
C PRO A 437 -2.95 -30.32 11.41
N LEU A 438 -3.55 -29.69 10.39
CA LEU A 438 -4.49 -30.37 9.49
C LEU A 438 -3.80 -31.48 8.67
N GLU A 439 -2.63 -31.21 8.09
CA GLU A 439 -1.79 -32.19 7.39
C GLU A 439 -1.37 -33.32 8.34
N SER A 440 -0.91 -32.98 9.55
CA SER A 440 -0.58 -33.99 10.58
C SER A 440 -1.75 -34.94 10.83
N ALA A 441 -2.94 -34.38 11.04
CA ALA A 441 -4.14 -35.17 11.26
C ALA A 441 -4.51 -36.01 10.03
N ALA A 442 -4.39 -35.46 8.82
CA ALA A 442 -4.69 -36.15 7.56
C ALA A 442 -3.79 -37.38 7.32
N TYR A 443 -2.50 -37.27 7.64
CA TYR A 443 -1.53 -38.36 7.58
C TYR A 443 -1.62 -39.33 8.78
N GLY A 444 -2.68 -39.22 9.58
CA GLY A 444 -2.96 -40.11 10.70
C GLY A 444 -1.97 -39.96 11.84
N VAL A 445 -1.48 -38.74 12.10
CA VAL A 445 -0.65 -38.40 13.26
C VAL A 445 -1.51 -37.56 14.21
N PRO A 446 -1.77 -38.02 15.46
CA PRO A 446 -2.49 -37.22 16.44
C PRO A 446 -1.81 -35.87 16.61
N THR A 447 -2.59 -34.82 16.82
CA THR A 447 -2.05 -33.47 16.75
C THR A 447 -2.54 -32.58 17.88
N VAL A 448 -1.64 -31.76 18.43
CA VAL A 448 -1.96 -30.68 19.36
C VAL A 448 -2.02 -29.38 18.56
N THR A 449 -3.14 -28.67 18.66
CA THR A 449 -3.31 -27.31 18.14
C THR A 449 -3.94 -26.42 19.21
N THR A 450 -4.32 -25.18 18.89
CA THR A 450 -4.74 -24.20 19.89
C THR A 450 -6.11 -23.60 19.55
N ASP A 451 -6.79 -23.08 20.57
CA ASP A 451 -8.00 -22.25 20.41
C ASP A 451 -7.70 -20.83 19.89
N GLN A 452 -6.44 -20.55 19.55
CA GLN A 452 -5.98 -19.35 18.83
C GLN A 452 -5.54 -19.67 17.38
N ALA A 453 -5.69 -20.92 16.94
CA ALA A 453 -5.45 -21.33 15.57
C ALA A 453 -6.79 -21.52 14.83
N GLY A 454 -6.88 -21.08 13.58
CA GLY A 454 -8.12 -21.20 12.79
C GLY A 454 -8.63 -22.64 12.66
N PHE A 455 -7.74 -23.60 12.44
CA PHE A 455 -8.05 -25.02 12.39
C PHE A 455 -8.49 -25.55 13.76
N GLY A 456 -7.82 -25.13 14.83
CA GLY A 456 -8.20 -25.53 16.19
C GLY A 456 -9.60 -25.03 16.58
N LEU A 457 -9.91 -23.77 16.28
CA LEU A 457 -11.26 -23.21 16.46
C LEU A 457 -12.30 -23.96 15.61
N TRP A 458 -11.99 -24.24 14.35
CA TRP A 458 -12.89 -25.01 13.48
C TRP A 458 -13.14 -26.44 14.02
N VAL A 459 -12.10 -27.12 14.52
CA VAL A 459 -12.25 -28.44 15.16
C VAL A 459 -13.11 -28.34 16.42
N GLN A 460 -12.91 -27.30 17.24
CA GLN A 460 -13.71 -27.06 18.43
C GLN A 460 -15.20 -26.97 18.11
N HIS A 461 -15.57 -26.27 17.03
CA HIS A 461 -16.96 -26.13 16.59
C HIS A 461 -17.51 -27.38 15.91
N THR A 462 -16.67 -28.14 15.19
CA THR A 462 -17.12 -29.24 14.31
C THR A 462 -17.19 -30.60 15.01
N ALA A 463 -16.21 -30.91 15.87
CA ALA A 463 -16.05 -32.25 16.44
C ALA A 463 -15.85 -32.25 17.95
N GLY A 464 -15.48 -31.11 18.55
CA GLY A 464 -15.03 -31.07 19.94
C GLY A 464 -13.72 -31.83 20.15
N ALA A 465 -13.15 -31.78 21.36
CA ALA A 465 -11.93 -32.51 21.68
C ALA A 465 -12.23 -34.03 21.72
N ASP A 466 -11.80 -34.78 20.71
CA ASP A 466 -12.06 -36.23 20.59
C ASP A 466 -10.85 -37.11 20.94
N GLY A 467 -9.70 -36.47 21.23
CA GLY A 467 -8.43 -37.11 21.57
C GLY A 467 -7.52 -37.42 20.37
N GLY A 468 -8.02 -37.32 19.12
CA GLY A 468 -7.19 -37.37 17.92
C GLY A 468 -6.57 -36.00 17.60
N VAL A 469 -7.38 -34.94 17.71
CA VAL A 469 -6.93 -33.54 17.72
C VAL A 469 -7.14 -32.99 19.12
N ILE A 470 -6.04 -32.54 19.75
CA ILE A 470 -6.01 -32.03 21.12
C ILE A 470 -5.95 -30.50 21.06
N LEU A 471 -6.87 -29.84 21.75
CA LEU A 471 -6.93 -28.38 21.83
C LEU A 471 -6.23 -27.88 23.09
N LEU A 472 -5.14 -27.16 22.92
CA LEU A 472 -4.47 -26.40 23.97
C LEU A 472 -5.16 -25.04 24.12
N ASN A 473 -5.79 -24.82 25.27
CA ASN A 473 -6.41 -23.54 25.61
C ASN A 473 -5.33 -22.49 25.88
N ARG A 474 -5.25 -21.48 25.01
CA ARG A 474 -4.36 -20.32 25.10
C ARG A 474 -5.11 -19.02 25.28
N LYS A 475 -6.32 -18.91 24.73
CA LYS A 475 -7.05 -17.64 24.68
C LYS A 475 -7.34 -17.12 26.11
N GLY A 476 -6.82 -15.93 26.40
CA GLY A 476 -6.97 -15.28 27.70
C GLY A 476 -6.22 -15.96 28.86
N GLN A 477 -5.33 -16.93 28.56
CA GLN A 477 -4.59 -17.66 29.59
C GLN A 477 -3.19 -17.08 29.81
N PRO A 478 -2.72 -16.98 31.07
CA PRO A 478 -1.33 -16.64 31.35
C PRO A 478 -0.37 -17.70 30.78
N ILE A 479 0.78 -17.26 30.26
CA ILE A 479 1.77 -18.13 29.60
C ILE A 479 2.19 -19.34 30.45
N ARG A 480 2.30 -19.18 31.77
CA ARG A 480 2.65 -20.27 32.69
C ARG A 480 1.60 -21.39 32.71
N LEU A 481 0.32 -21.03 32.60
CA LEU A 481 -0.76 -22.01 32.58
C LEU A 481 -0.79 -22.74 31.24
N ILE A 482 -0.53 -22.03 30.13
CA ILE A 482 -0.37 -22.63 28.81
C ILE A 482 0.78 -23.64 28.81
N GLU A 483 1.93 -23.28 29.39
CA GLU A 483 3.08 -24.17 29.56
C GLU A 483 2.74 -25.40 30.42
N ASN A 484 1.95 -25.23 31.50
CA ASN A 484 1.47 -26.34 32.32
C ASN A 484 0.57 -27.29 31.52
N HIS A 485 -0.44 -26.76 30.81
CA HIS A 485 -1.36 -27.59 30.04
C HIS A 485 -0.65 -28.36 28.93
N LEU A 486 0.31 -27.73 28.23
CA LEU A 486 1.10 -28.44 27.21
C LEU A 486 1.98 -29.52 27.83
N HIS A 487 2.57 -29.25 28.99
CA HIS A 487 3.31 -30.25 29.75
C HIS A 487 2.43 -31.44 30.15
N ASP A 488 1.21 -31.19 30.64
CA ASP A 488 0.29 -32.25 31.05
C ASP A 488 -0.13 -33.13 29.85
N ILE A 489 -0.28 -32.54 28.67
CA ILE A 489 -0.49 -33.27 27.41
C ILE A 489 0.71 -34.19 27.12
N PHE A 490 1.94 -33.73 27.33
CA PHE A 490 3.12 -34.58 27.16
C PHE A 490 3.17 -35.72 28.17
N VAL A 491 2.85 -35.46 29.44
CA VAL A 491 2.80 -36.50 30.47
C VAL A 491 1.73 -37.55 30.14
N ASP A 492 0.55 -37.14 29.66
CA ASP A 492 -0.49 -38.07 29.18
C ASP A 492 0.00 -38.87 27.96
N PHE A 493 0.62 -38.21 26.99
CA PHE A 493 1.18 -38.84 25.79
C PHE A 493 2.20 -39.94 26.12
N MET A 494 3.02 -39.76 27.15
CA MET A 494 3.97 -40.79 27.60
C MET A 494 3.30 -42.06 28.13
N ARG A 495 2.00 -42.00 28.48
CA ARG A 495 1.20 -43.14 28.95
C ARG A 495 0.45 -43.85 27.82
N TRP A 496 0.45 -43.31 26.61
CA TRP A 496 -0.27 -43.94 25.50
C TRP A 496 0.43 -45.22 25.04
N GLU A 497 -0.28 -46.32 25.16
CA GLU A 497 0.09 -47.60 24.55
C GLU A 497 -0.26 -47.62 23.06
N ASP A 498 0.26 -48.60 22.32
CA ASP A 498 0.10 -48.68 20.87
C ASP A 498 -1.37 -48.77 20.43
N ALA A 499 -2.22 -49.43 21.22
CA ALA A 499 -3.66 -49.52 20.96
C ALA A 499 -4.34 -48.14 21.07
N GLU A 500 -3.98 -47.35 22.08
CA GLU A 500 -4.52 -46.00 22.27
C GLU A 500 -4.00 -45.05 21.19
N LEU A 501 -2.71 -45.15 20.85
CA LEU A 501 -2.12 -44.38 19.76
C LEU A 501 -2.85 -44.68 18.43
N ALA A 502 -3.05 -45.96 18.09
CA ALA A 502 -3.79 -46.36 16.89
C ALA A 502 -5.22 -45.80 16.87
N ARG A 503 -5.92 -45.83 18.00
CA ARG A 503 -7.26 -45.23 18.14
C ARG A 503 -7.23 -43.73 17.86
N ARG A 504 -6.28 -43.00 18.43
CA ARG A 504 -6.13 -41.54 18.22
C ARG A 504 -5.73 -41.19 16.78
N ARG A 505 -4.92 -42.02 16.11
CA ARG A 505 -4.59 -41.86 14.69
C ARG A 505 -5.85 -41.89 13.81
N LYS A 506 -6.75 -42.86 14.04
CA LYS A 506 -8.04 -42.97 13.33
C LYS A 506 -8.93 -41.74 13.56
N LYS A 507 -9.01 -41.27 14.80
CA LYS A 507 -9.77 -40.06 15.15
C LYS A 507 -9.21 -38.79 14.48
N ALA A 508 -7.90 -38.60 14.54
CA ALA A 508 -7.23 -37.46 13.90
C ALA A 508 -7.55 -37.41 12.39
N ARG A 509 -7.42 -38.55 11.70
CA ARG A 509 -7.77 -38.65 10.28
C ARG A 509 -9.25 -38.38 10.04
N ALA A 510 -10.15 -38.92 10.85
CA ALA A 510 -11.59 -38.69 10.73
C ALA A 510 -11.97 -37.21 10.85
N ILE A 511 -11.30 -36.44 11.72
CA ILE A 511 -11.47 -34.98 11.78
C ILE A 511 -10.95 -34.32 10.50
N ALA A 512 -9.74 -34.68 10.07
CA ALA A 512 -9.14 -34.10 8.86
C ALA A 512 -10.02 -34.30 7.62
N LEU A 513 -10.66 -35.48 7.48
CA LEU A 513 -11.61 -35.81 6.40
C LEU A 513 -12.78 -34.84 6.27
N LYS A 514 -13.17 -34.15 7.34
CA LYS A 514 -14.23 -33.13 7.33
C LYS A 514 -13.74 -31.76 6.80
N ALA A 515 -12.42 -31.56 6.67
CA ALA A 515 -11.80 -30.36 6.10
C ALA A 515 -11.40 -30.56 4.63
N ASN A 516 -12.29 -31.18 3.85
CA ASN A 516 -12.07 -31.44 2.43
C ASN A 516 -12.51 -30.23 1.58
N TRP A 517 -11.77 -29.96 0.49
CA TRP A 517 -12.17 -28.92 -0.46
C TRP A 517 -13.55 -29.12 -1.07
N ARG A 518 -14.00 -30.36 -1.25
CA ARG A 518 -15.37 -30.66 -1.71
C ARG A 518 -16.44 -29.93 -0.90
N ASP A 519 -16.24 -29.83 0.41
CA ASP A 519 -17.17 -29.16 1.32
C ASP A 519 -16.82 -27.67 1.46
N PHE A 520 -15.53 -27.33 1.59
CA PHE A 520 -15.10 -25.96 1.86
C PHE A 520 -15.17 -25.03 0.65
N PHE A 521 -15.08 -25.56 -0.57
CA PHE A 521 -15.14 -24.77 -1.80
C PHE A 521 -16.49 -24.07 -2.00
N GLN A 522 -17.55 -24.55 -1.35
CA GLN A 522 -18.85 -23.86 -1.31
C GLN A 522 -18.75 -22.45 -0.73
N SER A 523 -17.82 -22.21 0.21
CA SER A 523 -17.58 -20.87 0.76
C SER A 523 -16.98 -19.93 -0.29
N TYR A 524 -16.15 -20.44 -1.20
CA TYR A 524 -15.61 -19.66 -2.32
C TYR A 524 -16.72 -19.33 -3.32
N LEU A 525 -17.57 -20.30 -3.68
CA LEU A 525 -18.72 -20.07 -4.57
C LEU A 525 -19.67 -19.01 -4.01
N LEU A 526 -19.94 -19.04 -2.70
CA LEU A 526 -20.74 -18.02 -2.02
C LEU A 526 -20.07 -16.63 -2.11
N ALA A 527 -18.76 -16.55 -1.90
CA ALA A 527 -18.02 -15.30 -2.02
C ALA A 527 -18.08 -14.74 -3.46
N TYR A 528 -17.93 -15.61 -4.45
CA TYR A 528 -18.04 -15.24 -5.87
C TYR A 528 -19.44 -14.73 -6.22
N GLN A 529 -20.49 -15.39 -5.72
CA GLN A 529 -21.87 -14.94 -5.91
C GLN A 529 -22.11 -13.56 -5.28
N LYS A 530 -21.65 -13.32 -4.05
CA LYS A 530 -21.76 -12.00 -3.40
C LYS A 530 -21.02 -10.92 -4.18
N ALA A 531 -19.83 -11.22 -4.68
CA ALA A 531 -19.04 -10.28 -5.47
C ALA A 531 -19.73 -9.95 -6.80
N LEU A 532 -20.31 -10.94 -7.49
CA LEU A 532 -21.08 -10.73 -8.72
C LEU A 532 -22.28 -9.82 -8.51
N LEU A 533 -23.05 -10.02 -7.43
CA LEU A 533 -24.18 -9.16 -7.09
C LEU A 533 -23.73 -7.71 -6.82
N ALA A 534 -22.61 -7.52 -6.13
CA ALA A 534 -22.05 -6.19 -5.85
C ALA A 534 -21.54 -5.51 -7.14
N ALA A 535 -20.90 -6.25 -8.04
CA ALA A 535 -20.45 -5.75 -9.33
C ALA A 535 -21.64 -5.37 -10.24
N GLU A 536 -22.67 -6.21 -10.30
CA GLU A 536 -23.90 -5.93 -11.08
C GLU A 536 -24.58 -4.64 -10.59
N ASN A 537 -24.69 -4.47 -9.26
CA ASN A 537 -25.23 -3.24 -8.68
C ASN A 537 -24.37 -2.01 -8.99
N ARG A 538 -23.05 -2.14 -8.99
CA ARG A 538 -22.14 -1.07 -9.41
C ARG A 538 -22.33 -0.73 -10.89
N SER A 539 -22.35 -1.72 -11.77
CA SER A 539 -22.54 -1.52 -13.21
C SER A 539 -23.88 -0.86 -13.52
N LYS A 540 -24.98 -1.26 -12.86
CA LYS A 540 -26.29 -0.59 -12.99
C LYS A 540 -26.24 0.89 -12.59
N LYS A 541 -25.52 1.23 -11.50
CA LYS A 541 -25.35 2.62 -11.09
C LYS A 541 -24.52 3.43 -12.09
N LEU A 542 -23.49 2.84 -12.69
CA LEU A 542 -22.67 3.47 -13.73
C LEU A 542 -23.49 3.74 -14.99
N VAL A 543 -24.30 2.78 -15.45
CA VAL A 543 -25.21 2.97 -16.59
C VAL A 543 -26.25 4.05 -16.30
N LEU A 544 -26.84 4.08 -15.09
CA LEU A 544 -27.79 5.12 -14.69
C LEU A 544 -27.14 6.51 -14.56
N SER A 545 -25.85 6.57 -14.17
CA SER A 545 -25.09 7.83 -14.18
C SER A 545 -24.71 8.27 -15.59
N ASP A 546 -24.46 7.33 -16.50
CA ASP A 546 -24.25 7.60 -17.94
C ASP A 546 -25.56 8.02 -18.64
N GLU A 547 -26.72 7.49 -18.24
CA GLU A 547 -28.04 7.95 -18.75
C GLU A 547 -28.45 9.33 -18.20
N ARG A 548 -27.96 9.72 -17.02
CA ARG A 548 -28.08 11.09 -16.48
C ARG A 548 -26.97 12.03 -16.95
N ALA A 549 -25.93 11.50 -17.58
CA ALA A 549 -24.91 12.30 -18.22
C ALA A 549 -25.39 12.63 -19.64
N GLU A 550 -25.73 13.90 -19.89
CA GLU A 550 -25.75 14.41 -21.25
C GLU A 550 -24.51 13.93 -22.00
N ILE A 551 -24.73 13.42 -23.22
CA ILE A 551 -23.74 12.89 -24.14
C ILE A 551 -22.58 13.89 -24.29
N LYS A 552 -21.50 13.68 -23.53
CA LYS A 552 -20.20 14.27 -23.83
C LYS A 552 -19.53 13.37 -24.86
N PHE A 553 -19.60 13.78 -26.11
CA PHE A 553 -18.77 13.24 -27.17
C PHE A 553 -17.28 13.44 -26.82
N THR A 554 -16.62 12.39 -26.34
CA THR A 554 -15.15 12.33 -26.36
C THR A 554 -14.70 11.98 -27.78
N PHE A 555 -14.24 12.99 -28.50
CA PHE A 555 -13.46 12.79 -29.72
C PHE A 555 -12.14 12.09 -29.35
N ALA A 556 -11.78 11.07 -30.13
CA ALA A 556 -10.41 10.57 -30.20
C ALA A 556 -9.53 11.67 -30.84
N GLY A 557 -8.94 12.51 -30.00
CA GLY A 557 -8.04 13.58 -30.37
C GLY A 557 -6.99 13.74 -29.28
N THR A 558 -5.74 13.82 -29.71
CA THR A 558 -4.53 14.02 -28.92
C THR A 558 -4.69 14.95 -27.71
N ALA A 559 -4.14 14.48 -26.58
CA ALA A 559 -3.87 15.19 -25.33
C ALA A 559 -4.17 16.70 -25.30
N SER A 560 -5.26 17.08 -24.62
CA SER A 560 -5.35 18.28 -23.79
C SER A 560 -6.62 18.19 -22.93
N THR A 561 -6.47 18.15 -21.60
CA THR A 561 -7.56 18.14 -20.61
C THR A 561 -7.79 19.52 -19.97
N GLN A 562 -7.26 20.60 -20.55
CA GLN A 562 -7.62 21.94 -20.10
C GLN A 562 -8.71 22.54 -20.98
N PRO A 563 -9.91 22.85 -20.44
CA PRO A 563 -10.77 23.83 -21.08
C PRO A 563 -10.01 25.16 -21.13
N HIS A 564 -9.67 25.62 -22.35
CA HIS A 564 -9.26 26.99 -22.55
C HIS A 564 -10.51 27.88 -22.38
N PHE A 565 -10.83 28.21 -21.13
CA PHE A 565 -11.68 29.34 -20.86
C PHE A 565 -10.93 30.59 -21.33
N ARG A 566 -11.34 31.14 -22.47
CA ARG A 566 -11.02 32.54 -22.76
C ARG A 566 -11.84 33.37 -21.80
N THR A 567 -11.22 33.85 -20.73
CA THR A 567 -11.73 34.99 -19.99
C THR A 567 -11.81 36.17 -20.95
N PHE A 568 -13.01 36.46 -21.43
CA PHE A 568 -13.27 37.74 -22.07
C PHE A 568 -13.41 38.75 -20.94
N THR A 569 -12.32 39.45 -20.60
CA THR A 569 -12.40 40.61 -19.74
C THR A 569 -13.21 41.66 -20.51
N ALA A 570 -14.43 41.95 -20.05
CA ALA A 570 -15.24 43.02 -20.61
C ALA A 570 -14.60 44.35 -20.20
N VAL A 571 -13.62 44.81 -20.97
CA VAL A 571 -12.90 46.04 -20.68
C VAL A 571 -13.87 47.22 -20.85
N ALA A 572 -14.24 47.87 -19.74
CA ALA A 572 -15.09 49.06 -19.77
C ALA A 572 -14.52 50.11 -20.73
N THR A 573 -15.30 50.59 -21.70
CA THR A 573 -14.79 51.61 -22.62
C THR A 573 -14.80 52.97 -21.92
N LEU A 574 -13.62 53.50 -21.59
CA LEU A 574 -13.49 54.80 -20.93
C LEU A 574 -13.69 55.94 -21.96
N PRO A 575 -14.40 57.03 -21.60
CA PRO A 575 -14.46 58.22 -22.43
C PRO A 575 -13.05 58.77 -22.71
N VAL A 576 -12.81 59.27 -23.94
CA VAL A 576 -11.49 59.74 -24.40
C VAL A 576 -10.83 60.70 -23.42
N GLY A 577 -11.60 61.64 -22.83
CA GLY A 577 -11.11 62.64 -21.89
C GLY A 577 -10.57 62.08 -20.56
N ILE A 578 -11.01 60.89 -20.14
CA ILE A 578 -10.58 60.23 -18.89
C ILE A 578 -9.97 58.84 -19.15
N SER A 579 -9.57 58.57 -20.39
CA SER A 579 -9.05 57.26 -20.82
C SER A 579 -7.80 56.81 -20.05
N ARG A 580 -6.98 57.76 -19.57
CA ARG A 580 -5.76 57.49 -18.81
C ARG A 580 -6.02 57.09 -17.35
N LEU A 581 -7.27 57.10 -16.88
CA LEU A 581 -7.60 56.47 -15.59
C LEU A 581 -7.19 54.99 -15.57
N ARG A 582 -7.27 54.30 -16.71
CA ARG A 582 -6.78 52.92 -16.81
C ARG A 582 -5.26 52.82 -16.60
N GLU A 583 -4.50 53.72 -17.22
CA GLU A 583 -3.05 53.78 -17.05
C GLU A 583 -2.67 53.96 -15.57
N LEU A 584 -3.33 54.91 -14.91
CA LEU A 584 -3.11 55.16 -13.48
C LEU A 584 -3.54 53.97 -12.62
N ALA A 585 -4.64 53.28 -12.95
CA ALA A 585 -5.13 52.12 -12.18
C ALA A 585 -4.11 50.96 -12.11
N TYR A 586 -3.36 50.72 -13.20
CA TYR A 586 -2.32 49.68 -13.28
C TYR A 586 -0.95 50.11 -12.73
N ASN A 587 -0.82 51.33 -12.20
CA ASN A 587 0.40 51.80 -11.55
C ASN A 587 0.14 52.17 -10.09
N LEU A 588 0.70 51.41 -9.15
CA LEU A 588 0.45 51.54 -7.72
C LEU A 588 0.90 52.87 -7.09
N TRP A 589 1.49 53.80 -7.86
CA TRP A 589 1.81 55.17 -7.42
C TRP A 589 0.65 55.88 -6.71
N TRP A 590 -0.60 55.62 -7.13
CA TRP A 590 -1.77 56.20 -6.49
C TRP A 590 -1.91 55.80 -5.01
N THR A 591 -1.36 54.66 -4.58
CA THR A 591 -1.52 54.12 -3.22
C THR A 591 -0.83 54.94 -2.13
N TRP A 592 0.17 55.77 -2.48
CA TRP A 592 0.83 56.70 -1.55
C TRP A 592 0.67 58.18 -1.94
N ARG A 593 -0.39 58.49 -2.71
CA ARG A 593 -0.77 59.83 -3.14
C ARG A 593 -2.24 60.10 -2.83
N PRO A 594 -2.56 60.81 -1.73
CA PRO A 594 -3.94 61.01 -1.28
C PRO A 594 -4.90 61.53 -2.37
N LYS A 595 -4.46 62.51 -3.18
CA LYS A 595 -5.30 63.06 -4.26
C LYS A 595 -5.64 62.06 -5.36
N ALA A 596 -4.81 61.04 -5.60
CA ALA A 596 -5.09 60.01 -6.58
C ALA A 596 -6.13 59.00 -6.06
N LEU A 597 -6.17 58.76 -4.74
CA LEU A 597 -7.26 58.03 -4.09
C LEU A 597 -8.58 58.80 -4.18
N ASP A 598 -8.54 60.11 -3.89
CA ASP A 598 -9.72 60.99 -3.99
C ASP A 598 -10.30 61.01 -5.41
N LEU A 599 -9.44 60.95 -6.44
CA LEU A 599 -9.85 60.89 -7.83
C LEU A 599 -10.79 59.70 -8.08
N TYR A 600 -10.41 58.49 -7.66
CA TYR A 600 -11.27 57.32 -7.80
C TYR A 600 -12.49 57.39 -6.86
N ALA A 601 -12.29 57.73 -5.59
CA ALA A 601 -13.38 57.81 -4.61
C ALA A 601 -14.48 58.81 -5.03
N SER A 602 -14.12 59.89 -5.73
CA SER A 602 -15.08 60.90 -6.20
C SER A 602 -15.98 60.45 -7.36
N LEU A 603 -15.62 59.39 -8.09
CA LEU A 603 -16.47 58.81 -9.13
C LEU A 603 -17.75 58.24 -8.52
N ASP A 604 -17.63 57.41 -7.49
CA ASP A 604 -18.74 56.90 -6.70
C ASP A 604 -18.19 56.36 -5.35
N PRO A 605 -18.40 57.06 -4.22
CA PRO A 605 -17.87 56.66 -2.93
C PRO A 605 -18.40 55.30 -2.44
N LYS A 606 -19.63 54.94 -2.83
CA LYS A 606 -20.26 53.69 -2.40
C LYS A 606 -19.64 52.50 -3.14
N ILE A 607 -19.50 52.60 -4.46
CA ILE A 607 -18.85 51.56 -5.27
C ILE A 607 -17.37 51.44 -4.86
N TRP A 608 -16.68 52.56 -4.65
CA TRP A 608 -15.29 52.55 -4.19
C TRP A 608 -15.08 51.74 -2.91
N SER A 609 -15.94 51.96 -1.90
CA SER A 609 -15.89 51.19 -0.65
C SER A 609 -16.28 49.72 -0.84
N GLN A 610 -17.27 49.42 -1.69
CA GLN A 610 -17.69 48.03 -1.98
C GLN A 610 -16.61 47.22 -2.70
N MET A 611 -15.77 47.88 -3.52
CA MET A 611 -14.68 47.26 -4.26
C MET A 611 -13.36 47.22 -3.47
N ASN A 612 -13.38 47.45 -2.15
CA ASN A 612 -12.19 47.49 -1.29
C ASN A 612 -11.09 48.41 -1.86
N ASN A 613 -11.47 49.62 -2.27
CA ASN A 613 -10.54 50.64 -2.78
C ASN A 613 -9.71 50.16 -4.00
N ASN A 614 -10.25 49.26 -4.83
CA ASN A 614 -9.59 48.77 -6.05
C ASN A 614 -10.05 49.56 -7.29
N PRO A 615 -9.18 50.38 -7.90
CA PRO A 615 -9.51 51.16 -9.10
C PRO A 615 -9.91 50.33 -10.31
N ILE A 616 -9.34 49.14 -10.49
CA ILE A 616 -9.59 48.29 -11.66
C ILE A 616 -11.03 47.77 -11.58
N MET A 617 -11.38 47.13 -10.45
CA MET A 617 -12.73 46.65 -10.21
C MET A 617 -13.76 47.79 -10.23
N MET A 618 -13.41 48.97 -9.71
CA MET A 618 -14.28 50.14 -9.77
C MET A 618 -14.59 50.55 -11.22
N LEU A 619 -13.56 50.69 -12.06
CA LEU A 619 -13.73 51.11 -13.46
C LEU A 619 -14.51 50.07 -14.28
N GLU A 620 -14.43 48.79 -13.91
CA GLU A 620 -15.22 47.72 -14.54
C GLU A 620 -16.66 47.64 -14.04
N THR A 621 -16.93 48.13 -12.83
CA THR A 621 -18.28 48.11 -12.23
C THR A 621 -19.11 49.37 -12.56
N LEU A 622 -18.45 50.52 -12.76
CA LEU A 622 -19.14 51.78 -13.03
C LEU A 622 -19.93 51.73 -14.34
N SER A 623 -21.12 52.33 -14.33
CA SER A 623 -21.92 52.43 -15.56
C SER A 623 -21.28 53.39 -16.57
N PRO A 624 -21.44 53.15 -17.89
CA PRO A 624 -20.95 54.07 -18.91
C PRO A 624 -21.49 55.50 -18.77
N GLU A 625 -22.72 55.65 -18.30
CA GLU A 625 -23.36 56.95 -18.07
C GLU A 625 -22.64 57.73 -16.98
N ARG A 626 -22.25 57.05 -15.89
CA ARG A 626 -21.54 57.70 -14.77
C ARG A 626 -20.13 58.16 -15.18
N LEU A 627 -19.42 57.33 -15.95
CA LEU A 627 -18.12 57.70 -16.51
C LEU A 627 -18.23 58.89 -17.48
N LEU A 628 -19.29 58.93 -18.30
CA LEU A 628 -19.55 60.05 -19.20
C LEU A 628 -19.89 61.33 -18.42
N GLU A 629 -20.70 61.22 -17.36
CA GLU A 629 -21.01 62.35 -16.47
C GLU A 629 -19.74 62.92 -15.83
N ALA A 630 -18.88 62.07 -15.29
CA ALA A 630 -17.59 62.47 -14.71
C ALA A 630 -16.70 63.20 -15.74
N SER A 631 -16.65 62.71 -16.99
CA SER A 631 -15.89 63.34 -18.09
C SER A 631 -16.39 64.73 -18.49
N LYS A 632 -17.64 65.07 -18.13
CA LYS A 632 -18.26 66.38 -18.38
C LYS A 632 -18.26 67.30 -17.15
N ASN A 633 -17.93 66.75 -15.97
CA ASN A 633 -17.92 67.50 -14.72
C ASN A 633 -16.62 68.28 -14.57
N GLN A 634 -16.72 69.62 -14.54
CA GLN A 634 -15.55 70.50 -14.52
C GLN A 634 -14.69 70.34 -13.26
N SER A 635 -15.31 70.10 -12.09
CA SER A 635 -14.58 69.88 -10.84
C SER A 635 -13.81 68.56 -10.86
N TYR A 636 -14.42 67.49 -11.39
CA TYR A 636 -13.76 66.20 -11.55
C TYR A 636 -12.61 66.29 -12.56
N MET A 637 -12.83 66.93 -13.72
CA MET A 637 -11.80 67.10 -14.74
C MET A 637 -10.61 67.92 -14.24
N HIS A 638 -10.83 68.94 -13.40
CA HIS A 638 -9.73 69.67 -12.77
C HIS A 638 -8.88 68.79 -11.84
N LEU A 639 -9.52 67.94 -11.02
CA LEU A 639 -8.82 66.98 -10.17
C LEU A 639 -8.05 65.95 -11.02
N TYR A 640 -8.68 65.42 -12.07
CA TYR A 640 -8.07 64.49 -13.02
C TYR A 640 -6.83 65.10 -13.68
N GLU A 641 -6.92 66.30 -14.26
CA GLU A 641 -5.79 66.99 -14.88
C GLU A 641 -4.67 67.26 -13.88
N GLN A 642 -5.02 67.65 -12.65
CA GLN A 642 -4.04 67.87 -11.58
C GLN A 642 -3.29 66.58 -11.22
N VAL A 643 -4.00 65.47 -11.03
CA VAL A 643 -3.41 64.18 -10.67
C VAL A 643 -2.57 63.62 -11.83
N MET A 644 -3.08 63.68 -13.06
CA MET A 644 -2.34 63.21 -14.23
C MET A 644 -1.08 64.05 -14.49
N LYS A 645 -1.14 65.38 -14.30
CA LYS A 645 0.05 66.22 -14.34
C LYS A 645 1.08 65.81 -13.28
N GLN A 646 0.65 65.55 -12.05
CA GLN A 646 1.56 65.07 -10.99
C GLN A 646 2.17 63.71 -11.32
N PHE A 647 1.37 62.80 -11.90
CA PHE A 647 1.85 61.51 -12.36
C PHE A 647 2.86 61.64 -13.49
N ASP A 648 2.59 62.48 -14.50
CA ASP A 648 3.49 62.73 -15.62
C ASP A 648 4.78 63.41 -15.17
N ASP A 649 4.70 64.43 -14.31
CA ASP A 649 5.86 65.11 -13.73
C ASP A 649 6.73 64.09 -12.95
N TYR A 650 6.09 63.21 -12.17
CA TYR A 650 6.77 62.14 -11.45
C TYR A 650 7.43 61.14 -12.40
N MET A 651 6.71 60.58 -13.37
CA MET A 651 7.25 59.55 -14.25
C MET A 651 8.35 60.07 -15.20
N ASN A 652 8.31 61.36 -15.57
CA ASN A 652 9.29 61.98 -16.47
C ASN A 652 10.53 62.55 -15.76
N ASP A 653 10.51 62.67 -14.44
CA ASP A 653 11.68 63.12 -13.68
C ASP A 653 12.78 62.04 -13.73
N ARG A 654 13.87 62.39 -14.43
CA ARG A 654 15.04 61.51 -14.67
C ARG A 654 16.22 61.86 -13.76
N GLU A 655 16.11 62.88 -12.92
CA GLU A 655 17.23 63.31 -12.08
C GLU A 655 17.30 62.47 -10.80
N PRO A 656 18.45 61.87 -10.46
CA PRO A 656 18.65 61.27 -9.15
C PRO A 656 18.70 62.38 -8.07
N PRO A 657 18.43 62.06 -6.80
CA PRO A 657 18.51 63.02 -5.70
C PRO A 657 19.89 63.70 -5.65
N LYS A 658 19.91 65.02 -5.43
CA LYS A 658 21.14 65.87 -5.45
C LYS A 658 22.28 65.40 -4.52
N ASN A 659 22.01 64.54 -3.55
CA ASN A 659 22.97 64.00 -2.57
C ASN A 659 23.37 62.53 -2.81
N PHE A 660 22.93 61.91 -3.91
CA PHE A 660 23.22 60.50 -4.19
C PHE A 660 24.54 60.37 -4.99
N LYS A 661 25.57 59.77 -4.39
CA LYS A 661 26.80 59.43 -5.11
C LYS A 661 26.53 58.20 -5.99
N PHE A 662 26.61 58.39 -7.30
CA PHE A 662 26.44 57.32 -8.28
C PHE A 662 27.44 56.18 -8.01
N ILE A 663 26.93 54.96 -7.82
CA ILE A 663 27.77 53.75 -7.79
C ILE A 663 28.03 53.39 -9.28
N PRO A 664 29.28 53.33 -9.75
CA PRO A 664 29.61 53.27 -11.18
C PRO A 664 28.96 52.13 -11.99
N ASN A 665 28.53 51.06 -11.31
CA ASN A 665 28.05 49.83 -11.95
C ASN A 665 26.52 49.66 -11.91
N ILE A 666 25.78 50.54 -11.25
CA ILE A 666 24.33 50.42 -11.07
C ILE A 666 23.62 51.44 -11.97
N LYS A 667 22.87 50.95 -12.96
CA LYS A 667 22.21 51.77 -14.00
C LYS A 667 20.95 51.06 -14.50
N GLY A 668 20.09 51.72 -15.25
CA GLY A 668 18.83 51.11 -15.72
C GLY A 668 19.01 49.79 -16.50
N SER A 669 20.11 49.62 -17.23
CA SER A 669 20.45 48.37 -17.93
C SER A 669 21.11 47.30 -17.04
N SER A 670 21.44 47.62 -15.79
CA SER A 670 21.96 46.71 -14.77
C SER A 670 21.43 47.17 -13.40
N PRO A 671 20.10 47.01 -13.17
CA PRO A 671 19.46 47.47 -11.97
C PRO A 671 19.78 46.54 -10.78
N ILE A 672 19.47 47.01 -9.58
CA ILE A 672 19.49 46.19 -8.37
C ILE A 672 18.28 45.25 -8.42
N ALA A 673 18.52 43.94 -8.35
CA ALA A 673 17.45 42.96 -8.17
C ALA A 673 17.18 42.75 -6.68
N TYR A 674 15.97 43.09 -6.23
CA TYR A 674 15.53 42.92 -4.85
C TYR A 674 14.56 41.76 -4.75
N PHE A 675 15.00 40.65 -4.14
CA PHE A 675 14.19 39.45 -3.96
C PHE A 675 13.48 39.47 -2.60
N SER A 676 12.18 39.19 -2.60
CA SER A 676 11.40 38.97 -1.38
C SER A 676 10.32 37.94 -1.63
N ALA A 677 9.99 37.14 -0.60
CA ALA A 677 8.86 36.23 -0.65
C ALA A 677 7.53 36.99 -0.69
N GLU A 678 7.44 38.16 -0.06
CA GLU A 678 6.21 38.95 0.05
C GLU A 678 6.45 40.45 -0.15
N TYR A 679 5.42 41.15 -0.66
CA TYR A 679 5.42 42.61 -0.86
C TYR A 679 4.09 43.22 -0.41
N GLY A 680 4.14 44.06 0.63
CA GLY A 680 3.02 44.80 1.17
C GLY A 680 2.86 46.15 0.50
N LEU A 681 2.08 46.19 -0.58
CA LEU A 681 1.89 47.42 -1.37
C LEU A 681 0.51 48.05 -1.15
N HIS A 682 -0.55 47.26 -1.35
CA HIS A 682 -1.95 47.66 -1.20
C HIS A 682 -2.86 46.42 -1.10
N GLU A 683 -4.06 46.55 -0.54
CA GLU A 683 -5.04 45.45 -0.36
C GLU A 683 -5.57 44.87 -1.68
N SER A 684 -5.46 45.61 -2.79
CA SER A 684 -5.75 45.13 -4.14
C SER A 684 -4.73 44.13 -4.68
N LEU A 685 -3.61 43.91 -3.96
CA LEU A 685 -2.57 42.93 -4.28
C LEU A 685 -2.21 42.14 -3.01
N PRO A 686 -3.02 41.14 -2.62
CA PRO A 686 -2.91 40.47 -1.33
C PRO A 686 -1.82 39.39 -1.33
N ILE A 687 -0.55 39.79 -1.52
CA ILE A 687 0.62 38.90 -1.63
C ILE A 687 1.57 38.99 -0.43
N TYR A 688 1.05 39.39 0.74
CA TYR A 688 1.81 39.46 1.99
C TYR A 688 0.96 39.05 3.19
N SER A 689 1.59 38.78 4.32
CA SER A 689 0.92 38.39 5.57
C SER A 689 1.49 39.04 6.83
N GLY A 690 2.65 39.72 6.76
CA GLY A 690 3.29 40.33 7.92
C GLY A 690 3.98 41.67 7.68
N GLY A 691 4.60 42.20 8.73
CA GLY A 691 5.31 43.49 8.68
C GLY A 691 6.55 43.50 7.78
N LEU A 692 7.17 42.34 7.52
CA LEU A 692 8.32 42.22 6.61
C LEU A 692 7.91 42.49 5.16
N GLY A 693 6.77 41.96 4.71
CA GLY A 693 6.22 42.33 3.40
C GLY A 693 5.99 43.83 3.27
N THR A 694 5.48 44.51 4.31
CA THR A 694 5.32 45.98 4.30
C THR A 694 6.65 46.70 4.10
N LEU A 695 7.71 46.27 4.80
CA LEU A 695 9.07 46.78 4.61
C LEU A 695 9.55 46.59 3.14
N SER A 696 9.32 45.41 2.57
CA SER A 696 9.66 45.14 1.16
C SER A 696 8.89 46.04 0.19
N GLY A 697 7.61 46.31 0.45
CA GLY A 697 6.80 47.24 -0.33
C GLY A 697 7.29 48.69 -0.21
N ASP A 698 7.60 49.14 1.00
CA ASP A 698 8.11 50.49 1.26
C ASP A 698 9.50 50.71 0.64
N HIS A 699 10.33 49.66 0.55
CA HIS A 699 11.58 49.72 -0.22
C HIS A 699 11.31 50.02 -1.70
N LEU A 700 10.32 49.37 -2.33
CA LEU A 700 9.97 49.63 -3.73
C LEU A 700 9.42 51.06 -3.91
N LYS A 701 8.52 51.50 -3.02
CA LYS A 701 7.95 52.87 -3.06
C LYS A 701 9.05 53.92 -2.90
N THR A 702 9.97 53.72 -1.96
CA THR A 702 11.10 54.63 -1.71
C THR A 702 12.06 54.64 -2.89
N ALA A 703 12.41 53.46 -3.43
CA ALA A 703 13.25 53.35 -4.62
C ALA A 703 12.62 54.06 -5.83
N SER A 704 11.30 53.95 -5.99
CA SER A 704 10.55 54.69 -6.99
C SER A 704 10.62 56.20 -6.78
N ASP A 705 10.34 56.70 -5.57
CA ASP A 705 10.38 58.14 -5.25
C ASP A 705 11.79 58.73 -5.45
N LEU A 706 12.84 57.97 -5.09
CA LEU A 706 14.24 58.35 -5.27
C LEU A 706 14.79 58.07 -6.68
N ASN A 707 13.98 57.53 -7.60
CA ASN A 707 14.38 57.17 -8.97
C ASN A 707 15.61 56.25 -9.03
N LEU A 708 15.66 55.26 -8.13
CA LEU A 708 16.75 54.28 -8.09
C LEU A 708 16.50 53.16 -9.10
N PRO A 709 17.52 52.71 -9.85
CA PRO A 709 17.40 51.59 -10.78
C PRO A 709 17.30 50.27 -10.00
N LEU A 710 16.10 49.93 -9.57
CA LEU A 710 15.77 48.73 -8.79
C LEU A 710 14.60 48.00 -9.45
N VAL A 711 14.65 46.67 -9.43
CA VAL A 711 13.55 45.78 -9.81
C VAL A 711 13.23 44.84 -8.65
N GLY A 712 11.94 44.67 -8.34
CA GLY A 712 11.48 43.70 -7.34
C GLY A 712 11.26 42.34 -7.99
N ILE A 713 11.54 41.25 -7.27
CA ILE A 713 11.28 39.88 -7.72
C ILE A 713 10.67 39.08 -6.56
N GLY A 714 9.51 38.47 -6.79
CA GLY A 714 8.83 37.62 -5.80
C GLY A 714 7.94 36.56 -6.43
N LEU A 715 7.13 35.90 -5.59
CA LEU A 715 6.15 34.91 -6.01
C LEU A 715 4.74 35.52 -6.07
N LEU A 716 3.95 35.12 -7.06
CA LEU A 716 2.55 35.51 -7.18
C LEU A 716 1.66 34.48 -6.48
N TYR A 717 1.19 34.77 -5.28
CA TYR A 717 0.33 33.85 -4.55
C TYR A 717 -1.12 33.88 -5.01
N LYS A 718 -1.69 32.70 -5.26
CA LYS A 718 -3.10 32.53 -5.67
C LYS A 718 -4.10 32.81 -4.55
N ASN A 719 -3.74 32.52 -3.30
CA ASN A 719 -4.52 32.82 -2.11
C ASN A 719 -3.84 33.91 -1.29
N GLY A 720 -4.58 34.98 -1.00
CA GLY A 720 -4.13 36.09 -0.17
C GLY A 720 -4.55 35.96 1.29
N TYR A 721 -5.11 37.03 1.86
CA TYR A 721 -5.59 37.04 3.24
C TYR A 721 -6.71 36.02 3.45
N PHE A 722 -6.60 35.23 4.53
CA PHE A 722 -7.68 34.33 4.91
C PHE A 722 -8.83 35.10 5.57
N LYS A 723 -10.05 34.62 5.36
CA LYS A 723 -11.23 35.03 6.11
C LYS A 723 -11.46 34.05 7.24
N GLN A 724 -11.69 34.59 8.43
CA GLN A 724 -12.05 33.78 9.58
C GLN A 724 -13.57 33.61 9.62
N ALA A 725 -14.04 32.39 9.50
CA ALA A 725 -15.42 32.00 9.75
C ALA A 725 -15.50 31.19 11.05
N ILE A 726 -16.67 31.21 11.69
CA ILE A 726 -17.00 30.28 12.78
C ILE A 726 -18.05 29.34 12.21
N ASP A 727 -17.77 28.04 12.23
CA ASP A 727 -18.71 27.05 11.75
C ASP A 727 -19.87 26.83 12.74
N LYS A 728 -20.83 26.01 12.32
CA LYS A 728 -22.03 25.66 13.10
C LYS A 728 -21.72 25.00 14.46
N ASP A 729 -20.52 24.45 14.63
CA ASP A 729 -20.08 23.73 15.83
C ASP A 729 -19.23 24.65 16.73
N GLY A 730 -19.10 25.93 16.37
CA GLY A 730 -18.33 26.93 17.12
C GLY A 730 -16.82 26.88 16.86
N LEU A 731 -16.38 26.13 15.84
CA LEU A 731 -14.96 26.03 15.48
C LEU A 731 -14.57 27.15 14.52
N GLN A 732 -13.37 27.69 14.73
CA GLN A 732 -12.78 28.66 13.82
C GLN A 732 -12.27 27.96 12.56
N VAL A 733 -12.80 28.36 11.40
CA VAL A 733 -12.40 27.87 10.08
C VAL A 733 -11.77 29.02 9.30
N ALA A 734 -10.59 28.78 8.71
CA ALA A 734 -9.94 29.73 7.82
C ALA A 734 -10.33 29.43 6.38
N GLU A 735 -11.00 30.39 5.74
CA GLU A 735 -11.34 30.35 4.32
C GLU A 735 -10.29 31.14 3.52
N TYR A 736 -9.74 30.53 2.48
CA TYR A 736 -8.74 31.14 1.61
C TYR A 736 -9.36 31.44 0.25
N PRO A 737 -9.92 32.64 0.02
CA PRO A 737 -10.47 32.98 -1.29
C PRO A 737 -9.35 32.99 -2.35
N GLU A 738 -9.67 32.49 -3.54
CA GLU A 738 -8.75 32.62 -4.68
C GLU A 738 -8.81 34.04 -5.25
N SER A 739 -7.63 34.58 -5.51
CA SER A 739 -7.41 35.86 -6.15
C SER A 739 -7.70 35.78 -7.65
N ASP A 740 -8.56 36.65 -8.16
CA ASP A 740 -8.72 36.84 -9.60
C ASP A 740 -7.67 37.84 -10.10
N PHE A 741 -6.66 37.32 -10.80
CA PHE A 741 -5.55 38.10 -11.34
C PHE A 741 -5.97 39.17 -12.35
N SER A 742 -7.13 39.00 -13.01
CA SER A 742 -7.63 40.00 -13.96
C SER A 742 -8.06 41.31 -13.30
N ASN A 743 -8.43 41.25 -12.01
CA ASN A 743 -8.84 42.38 -11.19
C ASN A 743 -7.68 43.08 -10.45
N MET A 744 -6.44 42.66 -10.70
CA MET A 744 -5.25 43.14 -10.00
C MET A 744 -4.42 44.10 -10.86
N PRO A 745 -3.66 45.03 -10.25
CA PRO A 745 -2.83 46.01 -10.95
C PRO A 745 -1.52 45.37 -11.46
N MET A 746 -1.67 44.32 -12.28
CA MET A 746 -0.57 43.55 -12.85
C MET A 746 -0.88 43.09 -14.27
N GLN A 747 0.16 42.84 -15.04
CA GLN A 747 0.06 42.41 -16.43
C GLN A 747 1.05 41.28 -16.71
N ILE A 748 0.64 40.28 -17.48
CA ILE A 748 1.55 39.22 -17.90
C ILE A 748 2.61 39.80 -18.84
N VAL A 749 3.89 39.50 -18.58
CA VAL A 749 5.00 39.95 -19.41
C VAL A 749 4.96 39.17 -20.72
N ARG A 750 5.05 39.88 -21.85
CA ARG A 750 5.03 39.29 -23.19
C ARG A 750 6.31 39.63 -23.94
N ASP A 751 6.78 38.70 -24.77
CA ASP A 751 7.90 38.91 -25.69
C ASP A 751 7.49 39.78 -26.89
N ASP A 752 8.45 40.13 -27.76
CA ASP A 752 8.23 40.93 -28.97
C ASP A 752 7.23 40.29 -29.96
N ARG A 753 6.89 39.00 -29.78
CA ARG A 753 5.94 38.24 -30.59
C ARG A 753 4.57 38.12 -29.92
N GLY A 754 4.41 38.68 -28.72
CA GLY A 754 3.18 38.63 -27.95
C GLY A 754 2.98 37.35 -27.13
N ASN A 755 3.96 36.45 -27.06
CA ASN A 755 3.90 35.24 -26.22
C ASN A 755 4.23 35.57 -24.77
N GLU A 756 3.62 34.84 -23.85
CA GLU A 756 3.90 34.97 -22.41
C GLU A 756 5.36 34.58 -22.12
N VAL A 757 6.07 35.43 -21.38
CA VAL A 757 7.44 35.16 -20.97
C VAL A 757 7.42 34.21 -19.77
N GLN A 758 8.15 33.11 -19.91
CA GLN A 758 8.23 32.04 -18.93
C GLN A 758 9.69 31.75 -18.58
N ILE A 759 9.96 31.51 -17.30
CA ILE A 759 11.24 30.97 -16.83
C ILE A 759 11.13 29.47 -16.60
N SER A 760 12.25 28.76 -16.67
CA SER A 760 12.34 27.34 -16.34
C SER A 760 13.46 27.07 -15.34
N LEU A 761 13.19 26.23 -14.35
CA LEU A 761 14.13 25.79 -13.33
C LEU A 761 14.23 24.26 -13.35
N GLU A 762 15.45 23.73 -13.39
CA GLU A 762 15.68 22.28 -13.29
C GLU A 762 15.62 21.84 -11.83
N LEU A 763 14.71 20.92 -11.52
CA LEU A 763 14.58 20.27 -10.22
C LEU A 763 14.85 18.77 -10.39
N PRO A 764 15.18 18.03 -9.32
CA PRO A 764 15.44 16.59 -9.42
C PRO A 764 14.28 15.83 -10.09
N GLY A 765 14.53 15.34 -11.32
CA GLY A 765 13.56 14.55 -12.09
C GLY A 765 12.48 15.33 -12.85
N ARG A 766 12.49 16.67 -12.86
CA ARG A 766 11.49 17.49 -13.58
C ARG A 766 11.97 18.93 -13.84
N THR A 767 11.36 19.60 -14.81
CA THR A 767 11.54 21.05 -15.04
C THR A 767 10.32 21.79 -14.52
N LEU A 768 10.53 22.78 -13.65
CA LEU A 768 9.52 23.71 -13.18
C LEU A 768 9.47 24.92 -14.11
N TYR A 769 8.28 25.31 -14.54
CA TYR A 769 8.04 26.50 -15.36
C TYR A 769 7.31 27.58 -14.55
N ALA A 770 7.61 28.85 -14.76
CA ALA A 770 6.84 29.93 -14.13
C ALA A 770 6.63 31.12 -15.08
N ASN A 771 5.38 31.57 -15.20
CA ASN A 771 5.03 32.77 -15.94
C ASN A 771 5.43 34.02 -15.16
N ILE A 772 5.83 35.08 -15.86
CA ILE A 772 6.22 36.35 -15.24
C ILE A 772 5.08 37.37 -15.36
N TRP A 773 4.66 37.91 -14.22
CA TRP A 773 3.72 39.02 -14.13
C TRP A 773 4.44 40.29 -13.68
N GLU A 774 4.12 41.43 -14.28
CA GLU A 774 4.67 42.73 -13.91
C GLU A 774 3.63 43.58 -13.17
N VAL A 775 4.03 44.12 -12.03
CA VAL A 775 3.33 45.17 -11.28
C VAL A 775 4.15 46.46 -11.37
N LYS A 776 3.53 47.57 -11.75
CA LYS A 776 4.19 48.88 -11.74
C LYS A 776 4.03 49.52 -10.36
N VAL A 777 5.14 49.74 -9.65
CA VAL A 777 5.21 50.47 -8.38
C VAL A 777 5.87 51.82 -8.66
N GLY A 778 5.08 52.77 -9.18
CA GLY A 778 5.61 54.04 -9.67
C GLY A 778 6.56 53.82 -10.85
N ARG A 779 7.83 54.15 -10.67
CA ARG A 779 8.92 53.98 -11.64
C ARG A 779 9.57 52.59 -11.57
N VAL A 780 9.33 51.84 -10.50
CA VAL A 780 9.91 50.51 -10.26
C VAL A 780 9.00 49.42 -10.80
N SER A 781 9.58 48.42 -11.45
CA SER A 781 8.89 47.19 -11.85
C SER A 781 9.08 46.11 -10.78
N LEU A 782 7.99 45.49 -10.34
CA LEU A 782 7.97 44.28 -9.52
C LEU A 782 7.52 43.11 -10.39
N TYR A 783 8.39 42.12 -10.54
CA TYR A 783 8.10 40.88 -11.26
C TYR A 783 7.68 39.79 -10.29
N LEU A 784 6.52 39.19 -10.52
CA LEU A 784 5.97 38.11 -9.71
C LEU A 784 5.88 36.83 -10.53
N LEU A 785 6.41 35.75 -9.98
CA LEU A 785 6.49 34.45 -10.64
C LEU A 785 5.28 33.59 -10.27
N ASP A 786 4.62 33.04 -11.29
CA ASP A 786 3.47 32.16 -11.13
C ASP A 786 3.75 30.76 -11.68
N SER A 787 3.73 29.77 -10.80
CA SER A 787 3.92 28.36 -11.13
C SER A 787 2.64 27.66 -11.59
N ASP A 788 1.47 28.31 -11.52
CA ASP A 788 0.17 27.75 -11.94
C ASP A 788 0.01 27.70 -13.47
N VAL A 789 1.01 27.11 -14.15
CA VAL A 789 1.06 26.96 -15.60
C VAL A 789 0.70 25.53 -16.04
N PRO A 790 0.07 25.34 -17.21
CA PRO A 790 -0.36 24.00 -17.66
C PRO A 790 0.78 23.00 -17.86
N SER A 791 1.99 23.48 -18.16
CA SER A 791 3.19 22.67 -18.35
C SER A 791 3.71 22.03 -17.04
N ASN A 792 3.27 22.53 -15.89
CA ASN A 792 3.68 22.05 -14.59
C ASN A 792 2.76 20.94 -14.07
N THR A 793 3.30 20.09 -13.19
CA THR A 793 2.50 19.08 -12.49
C THR A 793 1.50 19.75 -11.53
N PRO A 794 0.40 19.08 -11.13
CA PRO A 794 -0.54 19.64 -10.16
C PRO A 794 0.09 20.02 -8.81
N GLN A 795 1.17 19.35 -8.42
CA GLN A 795 1.95 19.72 -7.23
C GLN A 795 2.73 21.01 -7.46
N ASP A 796 3.41 21.11 -8.58
CA ASP A 796 4.24 22.27 -8.94
C ASP A 796 3.42 23.54 -9.10
N ARG A 797 2.23 23.41 -9.68
CA ARG A 797 1.24 24.50 -9.76
C ARG A 797 0.81 25.03 -8.39
N ARG A 798 0.94 24.22 -7.33
CA ARG A 798 0.62 24.61 -5.96
C ARG A 798 1.78 25.30 -5.24
N ILE A 799 2.98 25.37 -5.82
CA ILE A 799 4.12 26.08 -5.22
C ILE A 799 3.75 27.55 -4.98
N THR A 800 3.04 28.18 -5.92
CA THR A 800 2.54 29.56 -5.79
C THR A 800 1.09 29.63 -5.27
N SER A 801 0.57 28.58 -4.63
CA SER A 801 -0.81 28.60 -4.10
C SER A 801 -0.99 29.60 -2.97
N ARG A 802 -0.10 29.61 -1.97
CA ARG A 802 -0.20 30.49 -0.80
C ARG A 802 1.14 30.79 -0.16
N LEU A 803 1.21 31.96 0.47
CA LEU A 803 2.30 32.35 1.34
C LEU A 803 2.23 31.55 2.66
N TYR A 804 3.39 31.16 3.20
CA TYR A 804 3.53 30.40 4.45
C TYR A 804 2.73 29.08 4.50
N SER A 805 2.93 28.20 3.52
CA SER A 805 2.40 26.84 3.58
C SER A 805 2.93 26.07 4.79
N ALA A 806 2.09 25.26 5.45
CA ALA A 806 2.50 24.38 6.54
C ALA A 806 3.38 23.20 6.06
N ASP A 807 3.30 22.89 4.76
CA ASP A 807 4.09 21.82 4.14
C ASP A 807 5.54 22.26 3.92
N GLN A 808 6.48 21.58 4.60
CA GLN A 808 7.90 21.93 4.58
C GLN A 808 8.52 21.79 3.18
N ARG A 809 8.05 20.82 2.37
CA ARG A 809 8.55 20.63 1.01
C ARG A 809 8.18 21.82 0.12
N THR A 810 6.91 22.23 0.15
CA THR A 810 6.44 23.41 -0.60
C THR A 810 7.25 24.66 -0.21
N ARG A 811 7.59 24.84 1.07
CA ARG A 811 8.41 25.98 1.51
C ARG A 811 9.82 25.95 0.90
N ILE A 812 10.46 24.79 0.88
CA ILE A 812 11.77 24.63 0.22
C ILE A 812 11.64 24.90 -1.28
N GLU A 813 10.60 24.37 -1.92
CA GLU A 813 10.34 24.60 -3.35
C GLU A 813 10.03 26.07 -3.68
N GLN A 814 9.53 26.86 -2.73
CA GLN A 814 9.34 28.33 -2.87
C GLN A 814 10.65 29.13 -2.67
N GLU A 815 11.62 28.59 -1.94
CA GLU A 815 12.90 29.25 -1.64
C GLU A 815 13.97 29.03 -2.73
N ILE A 816 13.83 27.96 -3.52
CA ILE A 816 14.68 27.65 -4.69
C ILE A 816 14.19 28.46 -5.89
#